data_AF-A0A651E1D2-F1
#
_entry.id   AF-A0A651E1D2-F1
#
_cell.length_a   1.000
_cell.length_b   1.000
_cell.length_c   1.000
_cell.angle_alpha   90.00
_cell.angle_beta   90.00
_cell.angle_gamma   90.00
#
_symmetry.space_group_name_H-M   'P 1'
#
loop_
_entity.id
_entity.type
_entity.pdbx_description
1 polymer ?
#
loop_
_entity_poly.entity_id
_entity_poly.type
_entity_poly.pdbx_seq_one_letter_code
_entity_poly.pdbx_strand_id
1 'polypeptide(L)'
;MVDIQLRAIGSYETGVFGQSAAEIPAYDPRTQRLFVVNAQSARIEVIDLSNPRQPVKLFDIDVSAFGNGGAANSVAVQNGIVAIAVENSDKQANGQVVFYAADGDGTTALSSVDVGALPDMLTFTPDGTKLLVANEGEPNDDYTIDPEGSVSIIDLSGGVANLTQANVTTATFNAFDDQRETLIAAGVRIFGPNASVSQDFEPEYIAVSADSTTAWIALQENNAFAVLDLTTGQITEILPLGFKDHSLPGNGIDASDRDNGINIQPWPVFGMYQPDAIATYSVGGQTFIVSANEGDARDYAGFSEEARINSLTLDATAFPNAAELQQNDQLGRLTITTTLGQNENGEYEALYAYGARSFSIWDAQGNLVFDSGDDFEQITAALFPADFNANNSENNSFDSRSDNKGPEPEGVVLGEINGRTYAFIGLERIGGVMVYDITDPTAVRFVEYINTRDFSGDAATGTAGPLGPEGLVFISAQDSPIGRPLLVVANEVSGSTTIFSINYNATDFATSGDDVLTGTPGRDVINGLGGDDIIFGLGGNDTILGGAGNDRLFGDAGNDVLNGGAGDDILRGGDGKDTLIGGRGNDRLLGDDGNDRLEGGAGNDVLNGGAGNDILIGGRGNDRLIGGAGRDTFVISRGDGRDVVVDFERGTDRIGLSGRLSFADLSLIQRGRNTLIRAGQENLMVVNGISPDDLRQRDFVSV
;
A
#
# COMPACT_ATOMS: atom_id res chain seq x y z
N MET A 1 17.04 2.57 -2.64
CA MET A 1 15.97 2.54 -1.62
C MET A 1 14.95 1.56 -2.13
N VAL A 2 14.66 0.52 -1.37
CA VAL A 2 13.63 -0.45 -1.74
C VAL A 2 12.30 0.18 -1.39
N ASP A 3 11.46 0.40 -2.40
CA ASP A 3 10.08 0.80 -2.19
C ASP A 3 9.26 -0.35 -1.63
N ILE A 4 8.10 -0.03 -1.06
CA ILE A 4 7.18 -1.07 -0.58
C ILE A 4 6.51 -1.76 -1.77
N GLN A 5 6.14 -3.02 -1.60
CA GLN A 5 5.26 -3.73 -2.53
C GLN A 5 4.19 -4.50 -1.78
N LEU A 6 2.97 -4.45 -2.29
CA LEU A 6 1.84 -5.20 -1.78
C LEU A 6 1.85 -6.61 -2.37
N ARG A 7 1.56 -7.59 -1.52
CA ARG A 7 1.38 -8.98 -1.94
C ARG A 7 0.14 -9.54 -1.29
N ALA A 8 -0.85 -9.96 -2.08
CA ALA A 8 -2.01 -10.67 -1.57
C ALA A 8 -1.56 -11.98 -0.91
N ILE A 9 -1.94 -12.19 0.35
CA ILE A 9 -1.54 -13.36 1.15
C ILE A 9 -2.73 -14.22 1.58
N GLY A 10 -3.94 -13.68 1.58
CA GLY A 10 -5.17 -14.36 1.91
C GLY A 10 -6.39 -13.52 1.53
N SER A 11 -7.55 -14.16 1.42
CA SER A 11 -8.83 -13.49 1.29
C SER A 11 -9.89 -14.21 2.10
N TYR A 12 -10.92 -13.47 2.47
CA TYR A 12 -12.16 -13.99 3.03
C TYR A 12 -13.32 -13.64 2.10
N GLU A 13 -14.26 -14.56 1.94
CA GLU A 13 -15.43 -14.39 1.07
C GLU A 13 -16.69 -14.52 1.93
N THR A 14 -17.58 -13.54 1.86
CA THR A 14 -18.88 -13.58 2.55
C THR A 14 -19.82 -14.62 1.94
N GLY A 15 -19.61 -14.96 0.66
CA GLY A 15 -20.50 -15.81 -0.14
C GLY A 15 -21.72 -15.07 -0.70
N VAL A 16 -21.79 -13.75 -0.52
CA VAL A 16 -22.75 -12.84 -1.13
C VAL A 16 -22.04 -12.06 -2.23
N PHE A 17 -22.66 -11.98 -3.41
CA PHE A 17 -22.14 -11.21 -4.54
C PHE A 17 -23.11 -10.05 -4.85
N GLY A 18 -22.55 -8.84 -4.97
CA GLY A 18 -23.25 -7.57 -5.10
C GLY A 18 -23.93 -7.12 -3.81
N GLN A 19 -24.39 -5.85 -3.81
CA GLN A 19 -25.22 -5.26 -2.76
C GLN A 19 -24.47 -5.00 -1.43
N SER A 20 -23.37 -4.24 -1.42
CA SER A 20 -22.83 -3.74 -0.13
C SER A 20 -22.42 -4.87 0.84
N ALA A 21 -21.80 -5.93 0.31
CA ALA A 21 -21.59 -7.18 1.05
C ALA A 21 -20.34 -7.15 1.94
N ALA A 22 -19.38 -6.27 1.65
CA ALA A 22 -18.14 -6.09 2.41
C ALA A 22 -17.64 -4.65 2.22
N GLU A 23 -18.14 -3.71 3.03
CA GLU A 23 -17.89 -2.27 2.83
C GLU A 23 -16.78 -1.76 3.74
N ILE A 24 -17.08 -1.48 5.00
CA ILE A 24 -16.16 -0.86 5.95
C ILE A 24 -15.53 -1.92 6.87
N PRO A 25 -14.20 -2.14 6.79
CA PRO A 25 -13.48 -2.98 7.73
C PRO A 25 -12.92 -2.17 8.91
N ALA A 26 -12.81 -2.79 10.08
CA ALA A 26 -12.08 -2.29 11.25
C ALA A 26 -11.36 -3.43 11.98
N TYR A 27 -10.18 -3.15 12.55
CA TYR A 27 -9.30 -4.17 13.12
C TYR A 27 -8.99 -3.92 14.60
N ASP A 28 -9.12 -4.95 15.44
CA ASP A 28 -8.61 -4.92 16.82
C ASP A 28 -7.29 -5.71 16.94
N PRO A 29 -6.16 -5.06 17.25
CA PRO A 29 -4.88 -5.75 17.35
C PRO A 29 -4.77 -6.68 18.57
N ARG A 30 -5.58 -6.47 19.60
CA ARG A 30 -5.49 -7.25 20.85
C ARG A 30 -6.10 -8.64 20.68
N THR A 31 -7.22 -8.71 19.98
CA THR A 31 -7.96 -9.94 19.69
C THR A 31 -7.61 -10.52 18.31
N GLN A 32 -6.92 -9.75 17.47
CA GLN A 32 -6.62 -10.07 16.07
C GLN A 32 -7.89 -10.36 15.26
N ARG A 33 -8.97 -9.63 15.56
CA ARG A 33 -10.25 -9.75 14.87
C ARG A 33 -10.44 -8.58 13.91
N LEU A 34 -10.91 -8.91 12.72
CA LEU A 34 -11.42 -7.97 11.75
C LEU A 34 -12.96 -7.94 11.85
N PHE A 35 -13.54 -6.75 11.77
CA PHE A 35 -14.97 -6.48 11.79
C PHE A 35 -15.31 -5.85 10.45
N VAL A 36 -16.17 -6.49 9.66
CA VAL A 36 -16.51 -6.01 8.30
C VAL A 36 -18.01 -5.80 8.21
N VAL A 37 -18.42 -4.60 7.79
CA VAL A 37 -19.83 -4.28 7.53
C VAL A 37 -20.33 -5.08 6.33
N ASN A 38 -21.48 -5.72 6.51
CA ASN A 38 -22.32 -6.25 5.45
C ASN A 38 -23.69 -5.58 5.59
N ALA A 39 -23.86 -4.42 4.93
CA ALA A 39 -25.07 -3.61 5.07
C ALA A 39 -26.31 -4.37 4.57
N GLN A 40 -26.17 -5.19 3.52
CA GLN A 40 -27.27 -6.02 2.97
C GLN A 40 -28.01 -6.85 4.02
N SER A 41 -27.28 -7.37 5.01
CA SER A 41 -27.82 -8.27 6.02
C SER A 41 -27.92 -7.63 7.41
N ALA A 42 -27.64 -6.32 7.52
CA ALA A 42 -27.57 -5.57 8.78
C ALA A 42 -26.66 -6.26 9.82
N ARG A 43 -25.47 -6.68 9.38
CA ARG A 43 -24.53 -7.46 10.19
C ARG A 43 -23.11 -6.93 10.09
N ILE A 44 -22.37 -7.15 11.16
CA ILE A 44 -20.92 -7.06 11.15
C ILE A 44 -20.35 -8.48 11.19
N GLU A 45 -19.64 -8.88 10.15
CA GLU A 45 -18.94 -10.15 10.13
C GLU A 45 -17.65 -10.04 10.95
N VAL A 46 -17.48 -10.90 11.94
CA VAL A 46 -16.27 -10.96 12.77
C VAL A 46 -15.38 -12.08 12.28
N ILE A 47 -14.19 -11.71 11.80
CA ILE A 47 -13.24 -12.59 11.12
C ILE A 47 -11.97 -12.70 11.97
N ASP A 48 -11.50 -13.93 12.20
CA ASP A 48 -10.21 -14.22 12.81
C ASP A 48 -9.09 -13.92 11.80
N LEU A 49 -8.23 -12.97 12.14
CA LEU A 49 -7.07 -12.59 11.34
C LEU A 49 -5.75 -13.05 11.98
N SER A 50 -5.77 -13.87 13.04
CA SER A 50 -4.54 -14.40 13.68
C SER A 50 -3.64 -15.17 12.71
N ASN A 51 -4.22 -15.74 11.66
CA ASN A 51 -3.51 -16.20 10.47
C ASN A 51 -4.03 -15.46 9.22
N PRO A 52 -3.38 -14.36 8.80
CA PRO A 52 -3.86 -13.53 7.69
C PRO A 52 -3.81 -14.22 6.32
N ARG A 53 -3.17 -15.41 6.23
CA ARG A 53 -3.20 -16.24 5.00
C ARG A 53 -4.48 -17.07 4.86
N GLN A 54 -5.20 -17.24 5.96
CA GLN A 54 -6.43 -18.03 6.03
C GLN A 54 -7.39 -17.35 7.02
N PRO A 55 -7.91 -16.16 6.68
CA PRO A 55 -8.92 -15.50 7.51
C PRO A 55 -10.17 -16.39 7.61
N VAL A 56 -10.76 -16.47 8.80
CA VAL A 56 -11.92 -17.34 9.07
C VAL A 56 -13.01 -16.58 9.81
N LYS A 57 -14.24 -16.61 9.30
CA LYS A 57 -15.41 -16.10 10.02
C LYS A 57 -15.57 -16.80 11.37
N LEU A 58 -15.69 -16.00 12.43
CA LEU A 58 -16.00 -16.46 13.79
C LEU A 58 -17.51 -16.47 14.05
N PHE A 59 -18.16 -15.32 13.87
CA PHE A 59 -19.58 -15.10 14.11
C PHE A 59 -20.02 -13.76 13.48
N ASP A 60 -21.32 -13.47 13.55
CA ASP A 60 -21.91 -12.17 13.17
C ASP A 60 -22.32 -11.39 14.42
N ILE A 61 -22.15 -10.07 14.38
CA ILE A 61 -22.88 -9.15 15.25
C ILE A 61 -24.16 -8.76 14.50
N ASP A 62 -25.31 -9.14 15.04
CA ASP A 62 -26.62 -8.79 14.48
C ASP A 62 -27.13 -7.49 15.13
N VAL A 63 -27.29 -6.44 14.32
CA VAL A 63 -27.77 -5.13 14.78
C VAL A 63 -29.23 -4.84 14.40
N SER A 64 -29.95 -5.81 13.85
CA SER A 64 -31.36 -5.64 13.41
C SER A 64 -32.34 -5.25 14.51
N ALA A 65 -31.95 -5.36 15.79
CA ALA A 65 -32.73 -4.90 16.93
C ALA A 65 -32.64 -3.38 17.16
N PHE A 66 -31.72 -2.69 16.48
CA PHE A 66 -31.46 -1.25 16.57
C PHE A 66 -31.97 -0.54 15.32
N GLY A 67 -32.12 0.80 15.37
CA GLY A 67 -32.53 1.58 14.19
C GLY A 67 -33.89 1.17 13.58
N ASN A 68 -34.79 0.59 14.37
CA ASN A 68 -36.04 -0.01 13.88
C ASN A 68 -35.86 -1.06 12.76
N GLY A 69 -34.69 -1.71 12.71
CA GLY A 69 -34.34 -2.69 11.67
C GLY A 69 -33.64 -2.10 10.44
N GLY A 70 -33.03 -0.92 10.56
CA GLY A 70 -32.14 -0.36 9.53
C GLY A 70 -30.82 -1.12 9.42
N ALA A 71 -30.04 -0.78 8.39
CA ALA A 71 -28.74 -1.37 8.11
C ALA A 71 -27.61 -0.83 9.03
N ALA A 72 -26.46 -1.49 8.98
CA ALA A 72 -25.22 -0.94 9.51
C ALA A 72 -24.46 -0.30 8.36
N ASN A 73 -23.97 0.94 8.54
CA ASN A 73 -23.25 1.67 7.48
C ASN A 73 -21.74 1.61 7.74
N SER A 74 -21.30 1.82 8.97
CA SER A 74 -19.88 1.81 9.32
C SER A 74 -19.57 1.15 10.66
N VAL A 75 -18.31 0.73 10.80
CA VAL A 75 -17.74 0.15 12.02
C VAL A 75 -16.37 0.74 12.29
N ALA A 76 -16.08 1.04 13.55
CA ALA A 76 -14.73 1.38 14.00
C ALA A 76 -14.38 0.62 15.28
N VAL A 77 -13.08 0.44 15.49
CA VAL A 77 -12.57 -0.27 16.65
C VAL A 77 -11.40 0.48 17.24
N GLN A 78 -11.45 0.74 18.55
CA GLN A 78 -10.33 1.30 19.29
C GLN A 78 -10.38 0.86 20.75
N ASN A 79 -9.22 0.56 21.33
CA ASN A 79 -9.12 0.09 22.72
C ASN A 79 -10.02 -1.13 23.00
N GLY A 80 -10.22 -1.93 21.94
CA GLY A 80 -11.22 -2.97 21.69
C GLY A 80 -12.60 -2.76 22.30
N ILE A 81 -13.09 -1.54 22.08
CA ILE A 81 -14.49 -1.25 21.90
C ILE A 81 -14.76 -1.27 20.39
N VAL A 82 -15.83 -1.96 19.99
CA VAL A 82 -16.39 -1.89 18.64
C VAL A 82 -17.56 -0.92 18.68
N ALA A 83 -17.58 0.08 17.81
CA ALA A 83 -18.69 0.99 17.61
C ALA A 83 -19.26 0.79 16.20
N ILE A 84 -20.58 0.72 16.09
CA ILE A 84 -21.30 0.44 14.83
C ILE A 84 -22.33 1.55 14.63
N ALA A 85 -22.29 2.22 13.48
CA ALA A 85 -23.32 3.15 13.04
C ALA A 85 -24.47 2.33 12.43
N VAL A 86 -25.69 2.56 12.93
CA VAL A 86 -26.89 1.85 12.50
C VAL A 86 -27.92 2.89 12.09
N GLU A 87 -28.27 2.88 10.81
CA GLU A 87 -29.32 3.76 10.28
C GLU A 87 -30.69 3.37 10.81
N ASN A 88 -31.64 4.30 10.68
CA ASN A 88 -33.03 3.99 10.92
C ASN A 88 -33.68 3.46 9.64
N SER A 89 -34.57 2.48 9.74
CA SER A 89 -35.36 2.00 8.58
C SER A 89 -36.13 3.11 7.85
N ASP A 90 -36.42 4.21 8.56
CA ASP A 90 -36.83 5.49 7.99
C ASP A 90 -35.58 6.38 7.96
N LYS A 91 -34.93 6.52 6.79
CA LYS A 91 -33.63 7.21 6.63
C LYS A 91 -33.65 8.65 7.17
N GLN A 92 -34.81 9.31 7.13
CA GLN A 92 -34.99 10.67 7.62
C GLN A 92 -35.10 10.76 9.17
N ALA A 93 -35.19 9.63 9.86
CA ALA A 93 -35.23 9.57 11.31
C ALA A 93 -33.83 9.29 11.89
N ASN A 94 -33.63 9.72 13.15
CA ASN A 94 -32.39 9.48 13.88
C ASN A 94 -32.03 7.98 13.92
N GLY A 95 -30.77 7.69 13.59
CA GLY A 95 -30.14 6.39 13.78
C GLY A 95 -29.50 6.23 15.16
N GLN A 96 -28.67 5.20 15.32
CA GLN A 96 -28.03 4.85 16.58
C GLN A 96 -26.57 4.47 16.40
N VAL A 97 -25.76 4.69 17.44
CA VAL A 97 -24.49 3.98 17.58
C VAL A 97 -24.63 2.90 18.64
N VAL A 98 -24.20 1.70 18.29
CA VAL A 98 -24.22 0.52 19.16
C VAL A 98 -22.80 0.08 19.47
N PHE A 99 -22.53 -0.17 20.75
CA PHE A 99 -21.19 -0.52 21.22
C PHE A 99 -21.10 -1.97 21.68
N TYR A 100 -20.03 -2.66 21.30
CA TYR A 100 -19.71 -4.03 21.71
C TYR A 100 -18.28 -4.13 22.24
N ALA A 101 -18.00 -5.17 23.03
CA ALA A 101 -16.63 -5.52 23.40
C ALA A 101 -15.97 -6.30 22.25
N ALA A 102 -14.76 -5.91 21.84
CA ALA A 102 -14.06 -6.57 20.73
C ALA A 102 -13.71 -8.04 21.02
N ASP A 103 -13.52 -8.39 22.30
CA ASP A 103 -13.27 -9.75 22.77
C ASP A 103 -14.55 -10.55 23.08
N GLY A 104 -15.73 -9.91 22.95
CA GLY A 104 -17.04 -10.53 23.15
C GLY A 104 -17.44 -11.51 22.06
N ASP A 105 -18.67 -12.02 22.16
CA ASP A 105 -19.29 -12.95 21.21
C ASP A 105 -20.33 -12.28 20.29
N GLY A 106 -20.40 -10.94 20.32
CA GLY A 106 -21.32 -10.16 19.49
C GLY A 106 -22.79 -10.19 19.92
N THR A 107 -23.15 -10.87 21.02
CA THR A 107 -24.56 -11.08 21.39
C THR A 107 -25.14 -10.04 22.34
N THR A 108 -24.28 -9.30 23.05
CA THR A 108 -24.69 -8.33 24.07
C THR A 108 -24.01 -7.00 23.83
N ALA A 109 -24.80 -5.99 23.45
CA ALA A 109 -24.34 -4.61 23.38
C ALA A 109 -23.97 -4.10 24.78
N LEU A 110 -22.86 -3.37 24.88
CA LEU A 110 -22.43 -2.67 26.09
C LEU A 110 -23.34 -1.47 26.38
N SER A 111 -23.73 -0.76 25.33
CA SER A 111 -24.59 0.43 25.35
C SER A 111 -25.02 0.78 23.92
N SER A 112 -26.02 1.64 23.80
CA SER A 112 -26.34 2.35 22.57
C SER A 112 -26.80 3.78 22.89
N VAL A 113 -26.63 4.68 21.94
CA VAL A 113 -27.11 6.08 22.01
C VAL A 113 -27.70 6.49 20.66
N ASP A 114 -28.66 7.41 20.69
CA ASP A 114 -29.24 7.95 19.46
C ASP A 114 -28.31 9.03 18.88
N VAL A 115 -28.18 9.06 17.55
CA VAL A 115 -27.39 10.03 16.79
C VAL A 115 -28.27 10.74 15.74
N GLY A 116 -27.69 11.41 14.75
CA GLY A 116 -28.43 12.11 13.70
C GLY A 116 -29.12 11.14 12.72
N ALA A 117 -29.81 11.71 11.73
CA ALA A 117 -30.43 10.93 10.65
C ALA A 117 -29.37 10.40 9.68
N LEU A 118 -29.56 9.16 9.22
CA LEU A 118 -28.61 8.44 8.36
C LEU A 118 -27.13 8.54 8.84
N PRO A 119 -26.80 7.96 10.01
CA PRO A 119 -25.42 7.91 10.48
C PRO A 119 -24.58 7.03 9.56
N ASP A 120 -23.74 7.69 8.76
CA ASP A 120 -23.00 7.03 7.71
C ASP A 120 -21.64 6.54 8.20
N MET A 121 -20.64 7.44 8.29
CA MET A 121 -19.32 7.10 8.81
C MET A 121 -19.13 7.43 10.29
N LEU A 122 -18.37 6.59 11.02
CA LEU A 122 -17.89 6.89 12.37
C LEU A 122 -16.39 6.69 12.54
N THR A 123 -15.77 7.49 13.42
CA THR A 123 -14.35 7.37 13.74
C THR A 123 -14.05 7.80 15.17
N PHE A 124 -13.10 7.12 15.81
CA PHE A 124 -12.63 7.51 17.13
C PHE A 124 -11.62 8.64 17.03
N THR A 125 -11.59 9.53 18.04
CA THR A 125 -10.46 10.44 18.18
C THR A 125 -9.18 9.66 18.48
N PRO A 126 -8.00 10.12 18.01
CA PRO A 126 -6.73 9.44 18.28
C PRO A 126 -6.45 9.16 19.76
N ASP A 127 -6.90 10.03 20.67
CA ASP A 127 -6.78 9.84 22.12
C ASP A 127 -7.82 8.86 22.72
N GLY A 128 -8.79 8.42 21.93
CA GLY A 128 -9.88 7.52 22.29
C GLY A 128 -10.90 8.07 23.29
N THR A 129 -10.93 9.39 23.48
CA THR A 129 -11.87 10.04 24.42
C THR A 129 -13.23 10.34 23.80
N LYS A 130 -13.34 10.38 22.46
CA LYS A 130 -14.59 10.63 21.74
C LYS A 130 -14.76 9.70 20.55
N LEU A 131 -16.01 9.51 20.17
CA LEU A 131 -16.41 8.94 18.89
C LEU A 131 -17.19 10.01 18.12
N LEU A 132 -16.84 10.20 16.85
CA LEU A 132 -17.52 11.12 15.94
C LEU A 132 -18.31 10.32 14.92
N VAL A 133 -19.49 10.82 14.55
CA VAL A 133 -20.39 10.18 13.59
C VAL A 133 -20.88 11.23 12.61
N ALA A 134 -20.58 11.06 11.33
CA ALA A 134 -21.18 11.82 10.25
C ALA A 134 -22.62 11.34 10.09
N ASN A 135 -23.56 12.28 10.04
CA ASN A 135 -24.97 11.97 9.85
C ASN A 135 -25.38 12.78 8.63
N GLU A 136 -25.55 12.09 7.50
CA GLU A 136 -25.80 12.72 6.19
C GLU A 136 -27.03 13.60 6.25
N GLY A 137 -28.12 13.09 6.82
CA GLY A 137 -29.39 13.80 6.83
C GLY A 137 -30.11 13.79 5.47
N GLU A 138 -29.93 12.74 4.67
CA GLU A 138 -30.49 12.61 3.31
C GLU A 138 -32.02 12.90 3.27
N PRO A 139 -32.49 13.71 2.31
CA PRO A 139 -33.91 13.96 2.08
C PRO A 139 -34.64 12.73 1.55
N ASN A 140 -35.95 12.69 1.74
CA ASN A 140 -36.76 11.65 1.09
C ASN A 140 -36.94 11.92 -0.41
N ASP A 141 -37.28 10.90 -1.22
CA ASP A 141 -37.36 10.98 -2.70
C ASP A 141 -38.10 12.20 -3.27
N ASP A 142 -39.15 12.69 -2.59
CA ASP A 142 -39.96 13.82 -3.01
C ASP A 142 -39.57 15.17 -2.37
N TYR A 143 -38.47 15.20 -1.61
CA TYR A 143 -37.90 16.37 -0.93
C TYR A 143 -38.90 17.10 -0.02
N THR A 144 -39.84 16.36 0.58
CA THR A 144 -40.80 16.93 1.53
C THR A 144 -40.35 16.81 2.99
N ILE A 145 -39.44 15.88 3.27
CA ILE A 145 -38.78 15.68 4.55
C ILE A 145 -37.28 15.64 4.29
N ASP A 146 -36.59 16.64 4.82
CA ASP A 146 -35.18 16.90 4.58
C ASP A 146 -34.54 17.24 5.94
N PRO A 147 -33.98 16.26 6.65
CA PRO A 147 -33.27 16.48 7.90
C PRO A 147 -32.07 17.42 7.74
N GLU A 148 -31.61 18.03 8.82
CA GLU A 148 -30.31 18.71 8.78
C GLU A 148 -29.19 17.66 8.87
N GLY A 149 -28.20 17.75 7.99
CA GLY A 149 -26.94 17.04 8.18
C GLY A 149 -26.25 17.50 9.47
N SER A 150 -25.47 16.61 10.09
CA SER A 150 -24.83 16.91 11.39
C SER A 150 -23.67 15.99 11.73
N VAL A 151 -22.89 16.37 12.74
CA VAL A 151 -21.88 15.49 13.34
C VAL A 151 -22.23 15.21 14.80
N SER A 152 -22.40 13.95 15.15
CA SER A 152 -22.63 13.52 16.54
C SER A 152 -21.30 13.24 17.23
N ILE A 153 -21.09 13.84 18.40
CA ILE A 153 -19.88 13.75 19.21
C ILE A 153 -20.24 13.03 20.51
N ILE A 154 -19.72 11.82 20.68
CA ILE A 154 -20.01 10.96 21.83
C ILE A 154 -18.82 10.97 22.79
N ASP A 155 -19.00 11.52 23.99
CA ASP A 155 -17.96 11.53 25.03
C ASP A 155 -17.83 10.16 25.71
N LEU A 156 -16.69 9.50 25.49
CA LEU A 156 -16.38 8.17 26.00
C LEU A 156 -15.59 8.18 27.32
N SER A 157 -15.27 9.35 27.87
CA SER A 157 -14.41 9.49 29.06
C SER A 157 -14.98 8.81 30.32
N GLY A 158 -16.31 8.66 30.41
CA GLY A 158 -17.01 7.94 31.48
C GLY A 158 -17.04 6.42 31.31
N GLY A 159 -16.48 5.90 30.21
CA GLY A 159 -16.54 4.49 29.81
C GLY A 159 -17.85 4.14 29.10
N VAL A 160 -17.73 3.33 28.05
CA VAL A 160 -18.81 2.98 27.12
C VAL A 160 -20.04 2.38 27.81
N ALA A 161 -19.86 1.47 28.77
CA ALA A 161 -20.97 0.84 29.48
C ALA A 161 -21.86 1.80 30.30
N ASN A 162 -21.42 3.05 30.52
CA ASN A 162 -22.17 4.08 31.24
C ASN A 162 -22.76 5.15 30.31
N LEU A 163 -22.65 4.98 28.99
CA LEU A 163 -23.15 5.96 28.04
C LEU A 163 -24.66 6.15 28.17
N THR A 164 -25.06 7.41 28.10
CA THR A 164 -26.45 7.85 28.03
C THR A 164 -26.55 8.92 26.95
N GLN A 165 -27.76 9.33 26.59
CA GLN A 165 -27.95 10.42 25.63
C GLN A 165 -27.30 11.74 26.06
N ALA A 166 -27.07 11.96 27.37
CA ALA A 166 -26.37 13.15 27.87
C ALA A 166 -24.89 13.20 27.47
N ASN A 167 -24.32 12.09 26.97
CA ASN A 167 -22.95 12.02 26.45
C ASN A 167 -22.85 12.41 24.98
N VAL A 168 -23.97 12.59 24.28
CA VAL A 168 -24.01 12.93 22.85
C VAL A 168 -24.20 14.44 22.71
N THR A 169 -23.30 15.08 21.95
CA THR A 169 -23.44 16.46 21.50
C THR A 169 -23.57 16.47 19.98
N THR A 170 -24.57 17.15 19.43
CA THR A 170 -24.76 17.29 17.99
C THR A 170 -24.21 18.64 17.53
N ALA A 171 -23.21 18.60 16.65
CA ALA A 171 -22.72 19.77 15.93
C ALA A 171 -23.54 19.95 14.65
N THR A 172 -24.20 21.10 14.52
CA THR A 172 -25.12 21.44 13.42
C THR A 172 -24.52 22.46 12.47
N PHE A 173 -25.05 22.55 11.25
CA PHE A 173 -24.63 23.53 10.24
C PHE A 173 -25.50 24.80 10.19
N ASN A 174 -26.52 24.93 11.04
CA ASN A 174 -27.46 26.07 11.06
C ASN A 174 -26.79 27.46 11.16
N ALA A 175 -25.57 27.57 11.69
CA ALA A 175 -24.79 28.81 11.70
C ALA A 175 -24.47 29.34 10.27
N PHE A 176 -24.62 28.50 9.25
CA PHE A 176 -24.34 28.80 7.84
C PHE A 176 -25.61 29.05 7.00
N ASP A 177 -26.82 28.92 7.56
CA ASP A 177 -28.08 29.07 6.80
C ASP A 177 -28.23 30.46 6.15
N ASP A 178 -27.76 31.50 6.83
CA ASP A 178 -27.78 32.87 6.31
C ASP A 178 -26.65 33.16 5.30
N GLN A 179 -25.80 32.17 4.97
CA GLN A 179 -24.59 32.32 4.15
C GLN A 179 -24.70 31.68 2.76
N ARG A 180 -25.87 31.16 2.36
CA ARG A 180 -26.10 30.46 1.08
C ARG A 180 -25.44 31.15 -0.12
N GLU A 181 -25.75 32.43 -0.35
CA GLU A 181 -25.22 33.17 -1.51
C GLU A 181 -23.69 33.34 -1.45
N THR A 182 -23.12 33.48 -0.25
CA THR A 182 -21.67 33.64 -0.06
C THR A 182 -20.94 32.32 -0.30
N LEU A 183 -21.49 31.20 0.18
CA LEU A 183 -20.93 29.87 0.00
C LEU A 183 -20.99 29.43 -1.46
N ILE A 184 -22.13 29.64 -2.13
CA ILE A 184 -22.26 29.39 -3.58
C ILE A 184 -21.26 30.23 -4.37
N ALA A 185 -21.11 31.52 -4.05
CA ALA A 185 -20.12 32.38 -4.71
C ALA A 185 -18.66 31.93 -4.46
N ALA A 186 -18.40 31.20 -3.38
CA ALA A 186 -17.10 30.63 -3.06
C ALA A 186 -16.87 29.25 -3.73
N GLY A 187 -17.86 28.69 -4.41
CA GLY A 187 -17.78 27.42 -5.13
C GLY A 187 -18.35 26.21 -4.40
N VAL A 188 -19.01 26.41 -3.26
CA VAL A 188 -19.77 25.33 -2.57
C VAL A 188 -21.05 25.05 -3.34
N ARG A 189 -21.33 23.78 -3.62
CA ARG A 189 -22.58 23.36 -4.28
C ARG A 189 -23.70 23.30 -3.25
N ILE A 190 -24.77 24.05 -3.48
CA ILE A 190 -25.97 24.08 -2.63
C ILE A 190 -27.19 24.30 -3.53
N PHE A 191 -27.95 23.23 -3.81
CA PHE A 191 -28.98 23.24 -4.87
C PHE A 191 -30.23 22.41 -4.56
N GLY A 192 -30.33 21.81 -3.38
CA GLY A 192 -31.50 21.09 -2.88
C GLY A 192 -32.77 21.97 -2.92
N PRO A 193 -33.89 21.45 -3.44
CA PRO A 193 -35.12 22.21 -3.64
C PRO A 193 -35.77 22.59 -2.30
N ASN A 194 -35.80 23.89 -2.02
CA ASN A 194 -36.34 24.46 -0.77
C ASN A 194 -35.58 24.09 0.52
N ALA A 195 -34.41 23.47 0.39
CA ALA A 195 -33.53 23.19 1.51
C ALA A 195 -32.96 24.49 2.10
N SER A 196 -32.67 24.50 3.39
CA SER A 196 -31.72 25.44 4.01
C SER A 196 -30.28 25.06 3.61
N VAL A 197 -29.27 25.78 4.09
CA VAL A 197 -27.87 25.37 3.83
C VAL A 197 -27.55 24.11 4.64
N SER A 198 -28.01 24.08 5.89
CA SER A 198 -27.77 22.97 6.80
C SER A 198 -28.46 21.66 6.40
N GLN A 199 -29.59 21.74 5.71
CA GLN A 199 -30.26 20.58 5.13
C GLN A 199 -29.56 20.06 3.86
N ASP A 200 -28.95 20.94 3.07
CA ASP A 200 -28.26 20.58 1.83
C ASP A 200 -26.86 19.98 2.08
N PHE A 201 -26.30 20.24 3.26
CA PHE A 201 -25.02 19.68 3.68
C PHE A 201 -25.20 18.25 4.15
N GLU A 202 -24.52 17.33 3.47
CA GLU A 202 -24.59 15.88 3.68
C GLU A 202 -23.18 15.40 4.06
N PRO A 203 -22.88 15.28 5.38
CA PRO A 203 -21.60 14.75 5.87
C PRO A 203 -21.43 13.26 5.58
N GLU A 204 -20.35 12.92 4.87
CA GLU A 204 -20.02 11.53 4.53
C GLU A 204 -18.91 10.99 5.45
N TYR A 205 -17.72 11.57 5.37
CA TYR A 205 -16.51 11.02 5.98
C TYR A 205 -15.84 11.97 6.97
N ILE A 206 -15.13 11.44 7.97
CA ILE A 206 -14.47 12.23 9.03
C ILE A 206 -13.01 11.83 9.18
N ALA A 207 -12.12 12.83 9.17
CA ALA A 207 -10.73 12.67 9.56
C ALA A 207 -10.39 13.58 10.76
N VAL A 208 -9.61 13.06 11.71
CA VAL A 208 -9.31 13.75 12.98
C VAL A 208 -7.82 14.07 13.10
N SER A 209 -7.50 15.30 13.50
CA SER A 209 -6.14 15.74 13.83
C SER A 209 -5.48 14.83 14.87
N ALA A 210 -4.16 14.65 14.76
CA ALA A 210 -3.39 13.80 15.66
C ALA A 210 -3.49 14.19 17.16
N ASP A 211 -3.77 15.45 17.47
CA ASP A 211 -3.95 15.95 18.84
C ASP A 211 -5.40 15.88 19.35
N SER A 212 -6.33 15.35 18.54
CA SER A 212 -7.75 15.18 18.87
C SER A 212 -8.51 16.50 19.16
N THR A 213 -8.06 17.63 18.60
CA THR A 213 -8.69 18.94 18.84
C THR A 213 -9.52 19.46 17.65
N THR A 214 -9.22 19.02 16.44
CA THR A 214 -9.93 19.39 15.21
C THR A 214 -10.28 18.15 14.40
N ALA A 215 -11.46 18.16 13.78
CA ALA A 215 -11.85 17.19 12.76
C ALA A 215 -12.24 17.91 11.47
N TRP A 216 -11.99 17.26 10.34
CA TRP A 216 -12.45 17.66 9.02
C TRP A 216 -13.49 16.65 8.56
N ILE A 217 -14.53 17.16 7.91
CA ILE A 217 -15.66 16.39 7.45
C ILE A 217 -15.81 16.60 5.95
N ALA A 218 -15.87 15.52 5.19
CA ALA A 218 -16.19 15.56 3.77
C ALA A 218 -17.68 15.90 3.61
N LEU A 219 -17.96 16.96 2.85
CA LEU A 219 -19.28 17.27 2.32
C LEU A 219 -19.20 16.99 0.81
N GLN A 220 -19.17 15.70 0.46
CA GLN A 220 -18.73 15.19 -0.84
C GLN A 220 -19.47 15.92 -1.98
N GLU A 221 -20.80 15.87 -1.96
CA GLU A 221 -21.64 16.46 -3.01
C GLU A 221 -21.64 18.00 -2.99
N ASN A 222 -21.36 18.62 -1.84
CA ASN A 222 -21.18 20.07 -1.75
C ASN A 222 -19.81 20.54 -2.26
N ASN A 223 -18.90 19.59 -2.57
CA ASN A 223 -17.52 19.84 -2.99
C ASN A 223 -16.76 20.73 -1.98
N ALA A 224 -16.89 20.38 -0.70
CA ALA A 224 -16.36 21.16 0.42
C ALA A 224 -15.88 20.28 1.58
N PHE A 225 -15.05 20.84 2.46
CA PHE A 225 -14.86 20.32 3.81
C PHE A 225 -15.58 21.17 4.83
N ALA A 226 -16.05 20.58 5.92
CA ALA A 226 -16.38 21.30 7.13
C ALA A 226 -15.30 21.09 8.21
N VAL A 227 -15.07 22.11 9.03
CA VAL A 227 -14.13 22.07 10.16
C VAL A 227 -14.90 22.03 11.47
N LEU A 228 -14.65 21.00 12.28
CA LEU A 228 -15.21 20.82 13.61
C LEU A 228 -14.13 21.07 14.67
N ASP A 229 -14.37 22.03 15.55
CA ASP A 229 -13.60 22.21 16.78
C ASP A 229 -14.14 21.25 17.86
N LEU A 230 -13.35 20.24 18.21
CA LEU A 230 -13.71 19.21 19.18
C LEU A 230 -13.67 19.71 20.64
N THR A 231 -13.10 20.88 20.88
CA THR A 231 -13.10 21.53 22.19
C THR A 231 -14.44 22.21 22.47
N THR A 232 -15.02 22.83 21.44
CA THR A 232 -16.30 23.54 21.55
C THR A 232 -17.49 22.70 21.08
N GLY A 233 -17.25 21.67 20.27
CA GLY A 233 -18.29 20.83 19.65
C GLY A 233 -19.10 21.58 18.60
N GLN A 234 -18.45 22.48 17.83
CA GLN A 234 -19.11 23.34 16.85
C GLN A 234 -18.43 23.25 15.49
N ILE A 235 -19.22 23.24 14.42
CA ILE A 235 -18.71 23.48 13.07
C ILE A 235 -18.32 24.94 12.97
N THR A 236 -17.04 25.21 12.67
CA THR A 236 -16.49 26.56 12.67
C THR A 236 -16.31 27.15 11.27
N GLU A 237 -16.16 26.30 10.25
CA GLU A 237 -15.83 26.74 8.90
C GLU A 237 -16.31 25.75 7.84
N ILE A 238 -16.62 26.27 6.65
CA ILE A 238 -16.86 25.51 5.41
C ILE A 238 -15.77 25.92 4.41
N LEU A 239 -14.99 24.96 3.95
CA LEU A 239 -13.83 25.13 3.08
C LEU A 239 -14.18 24.63 1.66
N PRO A 240 -14.40 25.52 0.67
CA PRO A 240 -14.66 25.10 -0.70
C PRO A 240 -13.38 24.51 -1.34
N LEU A 241 -13.52 23.42 -2.08
CA LEU A 241 -12.39 22.73 -2.71
C LEU A 241 -11.98 23.31 -4.07
N GLY A 242 -12.82 24.17 -4.65
CA GLY A 242 -12.64 24.65 -6.01
C GLY A 242 -12.77 23.52 -7.03
N PHE A 243 -12.12 23.66 -8.18
CA PHE A 243 -12.24 22.71 -9.28
C PHE A 243 -10.88 22.41 -9.92
N LYS A 244 -10.70 21.19 -10.39
CA LYS A 244 -9.54 20.79 -11.18
C LYS A 244 -9.72 21.24 -12.63
N ASP A 245 -8.73 21.92 -13.20
CA ASP A 245 -8.77 22.34 -14.61
C ASP A 245 -8.15 21.26 -15.50
N HIS A 246 -8.99 20.52 -16.23
CA HIS A 246 -8.55 19.47 -17.16
C HIS A 246 -7.97 20.02 -18.46
N SER A 247 -7.92 21.34 -18.66
CA SER A 247 -7.24 21.95 -19.82
C SER A 247 -5.73 22.08 -19.64
N LEU A 248 -5.25 21.88 -18.41
CA LEU A 248 -3.83 22.00 -18.07
C LEU A 248 -3.05 20.71 -18.39
N PRO A 249 -1.75 20.83 -18.74
CA PRO A 249 -0.89 19.66 -18.93
C PRO A 249 -0.80 18.81 -17.66
N GLY A 250 -0.94 17.49 -17.80
CA GLY A 250 -0.93 16.53 -16.68
C GLY A 250 -2.27 16.36 -15.98
N ASN A 251 -3.34 16.99 -16.47
CA ASN A 251 -4.72 16.80 -15.98
C ASN A 251 -5.62 16.23 -17.09
N GLY A 252 -5.06 15.52 -18.07
CA GLY A 252 -5.86 14.98 -19.16
C GLY A 252 -6.90 13.96 -18.68
N ILE A 253 -7.97 13.79 -19.45
CA ILE A 253 -8.93 12.70 -19.25
C ILE A 253 -9.22 12.06 -20.58
N ASP A 254 -9.49 10.76 -20.57
CA ASP A 254 -10.27 10.16 -21.63
C ASP A 254 -11.75 10.48 -21.41
N ALA A 255 -12.35 11.20 -22.36
CA ALA A 255 -13.68 11.77 -22.23
C ALA A 255 -14.74 11.04 -23.07
N SER A 256 -14.34 10.06 -23.87
CA SER A 256 -15.24 9.37 -24.80
C SER A 256 -15.06 7.86 -24.74
N ASP A 257 -16.17 7.15 -24.70
CA ASP A 257 -16.28 5.69 -24.88
C ASP A 257 -16.65 5.32 -26.34
N ARG A 258 -16.44 6.23 -27.31
CA ARG A 258 -16.88 6.08 -28.72
C ARG A 258 -15.82 6.40 -29.76
N ASP A 259 -14.61 6.69 -29.35
CA ASP A 259 -13.51 6.95 -30.27
C ASP A 259 -12.69 5.69 -30.60
N ASN A 260 -12.92 4.59 -29.87
CA ASN A 260 -12.22 3.30 -29.99
C ASN A 260 -10.73 3.40 -29.68
N GLY A 261 -10.34 4.31 -28.80
CA GLY A 261 -8.97 4.52 -28.35
C GLY A 261 -8.91 4.76 -26.85
N ILE A 262 -7.69 4.94 -26.35
CA ILE A 262 -7.47 5.60 -25.05
C ILE A 262 -6.91 6.97 -25.37
N ASN A 263 -7.73 8.01 -25.21
CA ASN A 263 -7.43 9.37 -25.67
C ASN A 263 -7.33 10.37 -24.52
N ILE A 264 -6.47 10.06 -23.55
CA ILE A 264 -6.17 10.92 -22.41
C ILE A 264 -5.49 12.20 -22.91
N GLN A 265 -6.20 13.32 -22.85
CA GLN A 265 -5.70 14.61 -23.30
C GLN A 265 -6.38 15.76 -22.56
N PRO A 266 -5.85 17.01 -22.68
CA PRO A 266 -6.48 18.15 -22.05
C PRO A 266 -7.82 18.51 -22.70
N TRP A 267 -8.79 18.88 -21.88
CA TRP A 267 -10.14 19.27 -22.30
C TRP A 267 -10.62 20.55 -21.59
N PRO A 268 -11.48 21.38 -22.20
CA PRO A 268 -12.05 22.57 -21.57
C PRO A 268 -13.18 22.19 -20.58
N VAL A 269 -12.83 21.38 -19.59
CA VAL A 269 -13.73 20.82 -18.57
C VAL A 269 -13.10 21.01 -17.20
N PHE A 270 -13.92 21.30 -16.21
CA PHE A 270 -13.53 21.33 -14.80
C PHE A 270 -13.95 20.02 -14.11
N GLY A 271 -13.11 19.45 -13.26
CA GLY A 271 -13.44 18.32 -12.40
C GLY A 271 -13.81 18.79 -11.00
N MET A 272 -14.92 18.29 -10.46
CA MET A 272 -15.33 18.54 -9.07
C MET A 272 -14.62 17.56 -8.15
N TYR A 273 -13.96 18.01 -7.07
CA TYR A 273 -13.18 17.12 -6.22
C TYR A 273 -14.05 16.10 -5.48
N GLN A 274 -15.15 16.53 -4.86
CA GLN A 274 -16.16 15.64 -4.27
C GLN A 274 -15.57 14.41 -3.54
N PRO A 275 -14.85 14.64 -2.45
CA PRO A 275 -14.07 13.61 -1.81
C PRO A 275 -14.99 12.62 -1.09
N ASP A 276 -14.87 11.34 -1.43
CA ASP A 276 -15.60 10.26 -0.80
C ASP A 276 -14.95 9.92 0.55
N ALA A 277 -13.73 9.36 0.54
CA ALA A 277 -12.94 9.18 1.75
C ALA A 277 -11.90 10.30 1.99
N ILE A 278 -11.66 10.58 3.27
CA ILE A 278 -10.55 11.44 3.72
C ILE A 278 -9.73 10.84 4.87
N ALA A 279 -8.44 11.17 4.91
CA ALA A 279 -7.55 10.85 6.01
C ALA A 279 -6.66 12.04 6.35
N THR A 280 -6.11 12.09 7.58
CA THR A 280 -5.14 13.13 7.95
C THR A 280 -3.81 12.56 8.42
N TYR A 281 -2.74 13.33 8.21
CA TYR A 281 -1.41 13.05 8.75
C TYR A 281 -0.68 14.37 9.04
N SER A 282 0.44 14.29 9.75
CA SER A 282 1.21 15.48 10.10
C SER A 282 2.66 15.41 9.63
N VAL A 283 3.14 16.50 9.01
CA VAL A 283 4.55 16.66 8.61
C VAL A 283 5.06 17.98 9.16
N GLY A 284 6.16 17.95 9.92
CA GLY A 284 6.75 19.15 10.50
C GLY A 284 5.82 19.93 11.45
N GLY A 285 4.83 19.26 12.06
CA GLY A 285 3.82 19.88 12.93
C GLY A 285 2.66 20.56 12.20
N GLN A 286 2.57 20.44 10.88
CA GLN A 286 1.41 20.86 10.09
C GLN A 286 0.55 19.65 9.76
N THR A 287 -0.77 19.80 9.83
CA THR A 287 -1.73 18.77 9.44
C THR A 287 -2.07 18.91 7.96
N PHE A 288 -2.11 17.79 7.28
CA PHE A 288 -2.54 17.66 5.89
C PHE A 288 -3.71 16.67 5.81
N ILE A 289 -4.59 16.91 4.86
CA ILE A 289 -5.76 16.07 4.56
C ILE A 289 -5.50 15.41 3.22
N VAL A 290 -5.70 14.10 3.13
CA VAL A 290 -5.63 13.33 1.88
C VAL A 290 -7.06 12.95 1.51
N SER A 291 -7.46 13.16 0.25
CA SER A 291 -8.81 12.83 -0.23
C SER A 291 -8.79 11.92 -1.45
N ALA A 292 -9.72 10.98 -1.49
CA ALA A 292 -10.08 10.19 -2.67
C ALA A 292 -11.27 10.88 -3.37
N ASN A 293 -11.08 11.33 -4.61
CA ASN A 293 -12.00 12.23 -5.31
C ASN A 293 -12.84 11.47 -6.36
N GLU A 294 -13.87 10.77 -5.88
CA GLU A 294 -14.70 9.87 -6.66
C GLU A 294 -15.74 10.62 -7.51
N GLY A 295 -16.66 11.31 -6.83
CA GLY A 295 -17.61 12.27 -7.37
C GLY A 295 -18.98 11.71 -7.69
N ASP A 296 -19.93 11.96 -6.79
CA ASP A 296 -21.33 11.57 -6.95
C ASP A 296 -22.29 12.65 -7.47
N ALA A 297 -23.39 12.15 -8.04
CA ALA A 297 -24.49 12.95 -8.54
C ALA A 297 -25.69 12.83 -7.60
N ARG A 298 -26.42 13.93 -7.40
CA ARG A 298 -27.68 13.92 -6.66
C ARG A 298 -28.87 13.70 -7.59
N ASP A 299 -29.57 12.58 -7.42
CA ASP A 299 -30.79 12.27 -8.17
C ASP A 299 -32.01 12.15 -7.24
N TYR A 300 -33.15 12.70 -7.67
CA TYR A 300 -34.40 12.60 -6.90
C TYR A 300 -35.64 12.69 -7.79
N ALA A 301 -36.84 12.53 -7.21
CA ALA A 301 -38.06 12.41 -8.00
C ALA A 301 -38.32 13.65 -8.88
N GLY A 302 -38.06 13.51 -10.18
CA GLY A 302 -38.28 14.57 -11.17
C GLY A 302 -37.08 15.48 -11.44
N PHE A 303 -35.91 15.16 -10.89
CA PHE A 303 -34.64 15.83 -11.17
C PHE A 303 -33.55 14.78 -11.41
N SER A 304 -32.69 15.05 -12.38
CA SER A 304 -31.44 14.32 -12.49
C SER A 304 -30.33 15.31 -12.67
N GLU A 305 -29.28 15.18 -11.87
CA GLU A 305 -28.17 16.11 -11.93
C GLU A 305 -27.34 15.88 -13.19
N GLU A 306 -27.33 14.68 -13.73
CA GLU A 306 -26.45 14.30 -14.83
C GLU A 306 -26.99 14.71 -16.21
N ALA A 307 -26.10 15.25 -17.05
CA ALA A 307 -26.37 15.44 -18.47
C ALA A 307 -25.16 15.14 -19.34
N ARG A 308 -25.43 14.65 -20.55
CA ARG A 308 -24.41 14.41 -21.59
C ARG A 308 -24.16 15.70 -22.36
N ILE A 309 -22.91 16.05 -22.59
CA ILE A 309 -22.53 17.31 -23.27
C ILE A 309 -23.18 17.49 -24.64
N ASN A 310 -23.41 16.42 -25.41
CA ASN A 310 -24.07 16.47 -26.73
C ASN A 310 -25.54 16.91 -26.68
N SER A 311 -26.17 16.90 -25.50
CA SER A 311 -27.56 17.31 -25.29
C SER A 311 -27.70 18.77 -24.85
N LEU A 312 -26.58 19.40 -24.51
CA LEU A 312 -26.54 20.75 -23.95
C LEU A 312 -26.55 21.83 -25.03
N THR A 313 -26.94 23.04 -24.63
CA THR A 313 -26.70 24.25 -25.43
C THR A 313 -25.46 24.94 -24.87
N LEU A 314 -24.36 24.93 -25.62
CA LEU A 314 -23.11 25.57 -25.21
C LEU A 314 -23.08 27.04 -25.67
N ASP A 315 -22.61 27.93 -24.81
CA ASP A 315 -22.37 29.33 -25.16
C ASP A 315 -21.29 29.42 -26.25
N ALA A 316 -21.59 30.13 -27.34
CA ALA A 316 -20.71 30.21 -28.51
C ALA A 316 -19.44 31.05 -28.28
N THR A 317 -19.40 31.87 -27.23
CA THR A 317 -18.22 32.66 -26.85
C THR A 317 -17.25 31.81 -26.04
N ALA A 318 -17.75 31.06 -25.07
CA ALA A 318 -16.97 30.11 -24.27
C ALA A 318 -16.49 28.92 -25.10
N PHE A 319 -17.35 28.38 -25.97
CA PHE A 319 -17.09 27.20 -26.80
C PHE A 319 -17.24 27.52 -28.30
N PRO A 320 -16.29 28.23 -28.92
CA PRO A 320 -16.37 28.62 -30.34
C PRO A 320 -16.40 27.43 -31.31
N ASN A 321 -15.97 26.25 -30.86
CA ASN A 321 -15.99 24.97 -31.57
C ASN A 321 -16.98 23.95 -30.97
N ALA A 322 -18.08 24.42 -30.34
CA ALA A 322 -19.09 23.57 -29.70
C ALA A 322 -19.53 22.35 -30.54
N ALA A 323 -19.79 22.54 -31.84
CA ALA A 323 -20.24 21.45 -32.72
C ALA A 323 -19.19 20.33 -32.92
N GLU A 324 -17.90 20.62 -32.73
CA GLU A 324 -16.83 19.63 -32.72
C GLU A 324 -16.73 18.95 -31.36
N LEU A 325 -16.70 19.74 -30.28
CA LEU A 325 -16.63 19.24 -28.91
C LEU A 325 -17.81 18.31 -28.57
N GLN A 326 -19.01 18.62 -29.06
CA GLN A 326 -20.23 17.84 -28.80
C GLN A 326 -20.35 16.55 -29.62
N GLN A 327 -19.35 16.19 -30.43
CA GLN A 327 -19.34 14.89 -31.10
C GLN A 327 -19.14 13.76 -30.09
N ASN A 328 -19.75 12.61 -30.35
CA ASN A 328 -19.74 11.50 -29.39
C ASN A 328 -18.34 10.93 -29.15
N ASP A 329 -17.49 10.96 -30.17
CA ASP A 329 -16.06 10.57 -30.16
C ASP A 329 -15.15 11.72 -29.66
N GLN A 330 -15.74 12.77 -29.08
CA GLN A 330 -15.07 13.88 -28.39
C GLN A 330 -15.70 14.01 -26.99
N LEU A 331 -16.01 15.21 -26.51
CA LEU A 331 -16.66 15.42 -25.21
C LEU A 331 -18.15 15.05 -25.19
N GLY A 332 -18.79 14.86 -26.34
CA GLY A 332 -20.25 14.80 -26.44
C GLY A 332 -20.91 13.77 -25.53
N ARG A 333 -20.19 12.70 -25.18
CA ARG A 333 -20.68 11.69 -24.24
C ARG A 333 -20.24 11.89 -22.81
N LEU A 334 -19.25 12.71 -22.50
CA LEU A 334 -18.87 12.95 -21.11
C LEU A 334 -20.09 13.45 -20.30
N THR A 335 -20.32 12.81 -19.15
CA THR A 335 -21.36 13.21 -18.20
C THR A 335 -20.87 14.40 -17.36
N ILE A 336 -21.72 15.40 -17.20
CA ILE A 336 -21.47 16.59 -16.38
C ILE A 336 -22.65 16.86 -15.45
N THR A 337 -22.45 17.72 -14.45
CA THR A 337 -23.54 18.26 -13.64
C THR A 337 -24.38 19.29 -14.39
N THR A 338 -25.67 19.31 -14.13
CA THR A 338 -26.64 20.30 -14.62
C THR A 338 -26.83 21.50 -13.69
N THR A 339 -26.22 21.49 -12.50
CA THR A 339 -26.42 22.51 -11.47
C THR A 339 -25.42 23.66 -11.56
N LEU A 340 -24.35 23.49 -12.35
CA LEU A 340 -23.28 24.47 -12.53
C LEU A 340 -23.07 24.85 -14.00
N GLY A 341 -22.44 26.01 -14.22
CA GLY A 341 -21.90 26.42 -15.52
C GLY A 341 -22.88 27.04 -16.51
N GLN A 342 -24.16 27.19 -16.15
CA GLN A 342 -25.14 27.89 -16.98
C GLN A 342 -25.13 29.40 -16.76
N ASN A 343 -25.26 30.17 -17.84
CA ASN A 343 -25.48 31.61 -17.81
C ASN A 343 -26.99 31.95 -17.62
N GLU A 344 -27.32 33.24 -17.56
CA GLU A 344 -28.71 33.72 -17.39
C GLU A 344 -29.70 33.26 -18.50
N ASN A 345 -29.19 32.84 -19.66
CA ASN A 345 -30.00 32.33 -20.78
C ASN A 345 -30.17 30.79 -20.75
N GLY A 346 -29.54 30.10 -19.79
CA GLY A 346 -29.51 28.63 -19.71
C GLY A 346 -28.52 27.97 -20.69
N GLU A 347 -27.58 28.75 -21.24
CA GLU A 347 -26.48 28.22 -22.07
C GLU A 347 -25.26 27.93 -21.18
N TYR A 348 -24.55 26.85 -21.43
CA TYR A 348 -23.37 26.47 -20.64
C TYR A 348 -22.14 27.26 -21.10
N GLU A 349 -21.55 28.04 -20.19
CA GLU A 349 -20.28 28.76 -20.38
C GLU A 349 -19.09 28.05 -19.72
N ALA A 350 -19.36 27.04 -18.88
CA ALA A 350 -18.37 26.13 -18.31
C ALA A 350 -18.98 24.73 -18.15
N LEU A 351 -18.13 23.70 -18.12
CA LEU A 351 -18.52 22.29 -18.04
C LEU A 351 -17.86 21.68 -16.81
N TYR A 352 -18.63 20.98 -15.98
CA TYR A 352 -18.17 20.42 -14.71
C TYR A 352 -18.43 18.91 -14.66
N ALA A 353 -17.38 18.12 -14.81
CA ALA A 353 -17.43 16.67 -14.68
C ALA A 353 -17.39 16.25 -13.21
N TYR A 354 -18.03 15.13 -12.93
CA TYR A 354 -17.98 14.47 -11.63
C TYR A 354 -16.62 13.84 -11.37
N GLY A 355 -16.15 14.02 -10.15
CA GLY A 355 -14.85 13.57 -9.70
C GLY A 355 -13.72 14.40 -10.29
N ALA A 356 -12.65 14.58 -9.51
CA ALA A 356 -11.38 15.07 -10.04
C ALA A 356 -10.56 13.94 -10.69
N ARG A 357 -11.05 12.69 -10.59
CA ARG A 357 -10.41 11.46 -11.10
C ARG A 357 -8.99 11.28 -10.56
N SER A 358 -8.77 11.70 -9.32
CA SER A 358 -7.46 11.81 -8.68
C SER A 358 -7.56 11.56 -7.18
N PHE A 359 -6.43 11.50 -6.51
CA PHE A 359 -6.38 11.83 -5.09
C PHE A 359 -5.67 13.18 -4.90
N SER A 360 -5.97 13.85 -3.81
CA SER A 360 -5.39 15.16 -3.50
C SER A 360 -4.85 15.23 -2.08
N ILE A 361 -3.93 16.17 -1.85
CA ILE A 361 -3.44 16.56 -0.54
C ILE A 361 -3.76 18.04 -0.33
N TRP A 362 -4.37 18.35 0.80
CA TRP A 362 -4.79 19.67 1.21
C TRP A 362 -4.08 20.06 2.51
N ASP A 363 -3.85 21.35 2.72
CA ASP A 363 -3.50 21.83 4.06
C ASP A 363 -4.74 21.91 4.97
N ALA A 364 -4.52 22.12 6.27
CA ALA A 364 -5.59 22.24 7.26
C ALA A 364 -6.59 23.40 6.99
N GLN A 365 -6.29 24.32 6.08
CA GLN A 365 -7.14 25.44 5.67
C GLN A 365 -7.87 25.15 4.34
N GLY A 366 -7.77 23.93 3.80
CA GLY A 366 -8.41 23.53 2.56
C GLY A 366 -7.71 24.05 1.30
N ASN A 367 -6.47 24.53 1.38
CA ASN A 367 -5.71 24.87 0.19
C ASN A 367 -5.09 23.60 -0.42
N LEU A 368 -5.23 23.44 -1.74
CA LEU A 368 -4.62 22.34 -2.48
C LEU A 368 -3.08 22.42 -2.44
N VAL A 369 -2.44 21.35 -1.98
CA VAL A 369 -0.98 21.19 -1.92
C VAL A 369 -0.48 20.31 -3.06
N PHE A 370 -1.21 19.23 -3.36
CA PHE A 370 -0.91 18.29 -4.42
C PHE A 370 -2.20 17.69 -4.99
N ASP A 371 -2.21 17.42 -6.29
CA ASP A 371 -3.21 16.59 -6.96
C ASP A 371 -2.47 15.59 -7.86
N SER A 372 -2.94 14.34 -7.93
CA SER A 372 -2.31 13.32 -8.76
C SER A 372 -2.50 13.54 -10.27
N GLY A 373 -3.23 14.59 -10.69
CA GLY A 373 -3.41 14.89 -12.10
C GLY A 373 -4.09 13.73 -12.82
N ASP A 374 -3.54 13.34 -13.96
CA ASP A 374 -4.01 12.22 -14.78
C ASP A 374 -3.30 10.89 -14.48
N ASP A 375 -2.52 10.81 -13.38
CA ASP A 375 -1.74 9.62 -13.01
C ASP A 375 -2.58 8.34 -13.04
N PHE A 376 -3.80 8.35 -12.47
CA PHE A 376 -4.65 7.16 -12.41
C PHE A 376 -5.04 6.67 -13.80
N GLU A 377 -5.43 7.58 -14.70
CA GLU A 377 -5.77 7.22 -16.07
C GLU A 377 -4.53 6.72 -16.83
N GLN A 378 -3.40 7.40 -16.70
CA GLN A 378 -2.15 7.00 -17.37
C GLN A 378 -1.67 5.61 -16.91
N ILE A 379 -1.72 5.36 -15.59
CA ILE A 379 -1.25 4.10 -14.99
C ILE A 379 -2.18 2.94 -15.38
N THR A 380 -3.48 3.12 -15.26
CA THR A 380 -4.46 2.08 -15.60
C THR A 380 -4.44 1.78 -17.10
N ALA A 381 -4.34 2.80 -17.96
CA ALA A 381 -4.19 2.63 -19.40
C ALA A 381 -2.91 1.86 -19.78
N ALA A 382 -1.79 2.15 -19.10
CA ALA A 382 -0.52 1.50 -19.38
C ALA A 382 -0.50 0.01 -18.96
N LEU A 383 -1.11 -0.31 -17.83
CA LEU A 383 -1.09 -1.66 -17.25
C LEU A 383 -2.23 -2.55 -17.73
N PHE A 384 -3.41 -1.99 -17.95
CA PHE A 384 -4.63 -2.70 -18.33
C PHE A 384 -5.31 -2.06 -19.56
N PRO A 385 -4.61 -1.92 -20.71
CA PRO A 385 -5.16 -1.21 -21.86
C PRO A 385 -6.42 -1.86 -22.46
N ALA A 386 -6.65 -3.16 -22.26
CA ALA A 386 -7.85 -3.84 -22.74
C ALA A 386 -9.07 -3.69 -21.81
N ASP A 387 -8.83 -3.26 -20.58
CA ASP A 387 -9.81 -3.16 -19.49
C ASP A 387 -9.76 -1.76 -18.85
N PHE A 388 -9.27 -0.77 -19.60
CA PHE A 388 -9.15 0.60 -19.16
C PHE A 388 -10.53 1.16 -18.76
N ASN A 389 -10.62 1.73 -17.55
CA ASN A 389 -11.85 2.18 -16.92
C ASN A 389 -12.98 1.13 -16.89
N ALA A 390 -12.65 -0.17 -16.88
CA ALA A 390 -13.66 -1.22 -16.75
C ALA A 390 -14.52 -1.02 -15.49
N ASN A 391 -15.81 -1.30 -15.61
CA ASN A 391 -16.78 -1.20 -14.52
C ASN A 391 -16.87 -2.51 -13.70
N ASN A 392 -17.71 -2.52 -12.67
CA ASN A 392 -17.93 -3.66 -11.78
C ASN A 392 -18.84 -4.77 -12.34
N SER A 393 -19.40 -4.59 -13.53
CA SER A 393 -20.34 -5.53 -14.17
C SER A 393 -19.77 -6.22 -15.41
N GLU A 394 -18.65 -5.74 -15.96
CA GLU A 394 -18.12 -6.19 -17.24
C GLU A 394 -16.58 -6.32 -17.19
N ASN A 395 -16.07 -7.41 -17.76
CA ASN A 395 -14.64 -7.60 -18.07
C ASN A 395 -14.47 -7.60 -19.59
N ASN A 396 -13.27 -7.28 -20.08
CA ASN A 396 -12.95 -7.16 -21.51
C ASN A 396 -13.84 -6.12 -22.23
N SER A 397 -14.24 -5.08 -21.50
CA SER A 397 -15.07 -3.96 -21.95
C SER A 397 -14.20 -2.75 -22.23
N PHE A 398 -13.30 -2.87 -23.21
CA PHE A 398 -12.43 -1.78 -23.62
C PHE A 398 -13.24 -0.52 -23.96
N ASP A 399 -12.84 0.61 -23.36
CA ASP A 399 -13.36 1.93 -23.67
C ASP A 399 -14.89 2.03 -23.54
N SER A 400 -15.47 1.41 -22.49
CA SER A 400 -16.93 1.42 -22.28
C SER A 400 -17.41 2.49 -21.30
N ARG A 401 -16.49 3.19 -20.63
CA ARG A 401 -16.79 4.03 -19.46
C ARG A 401 -15.96 5.31 -19.34
N SER A 402 -15.06 5.60 -20.27
CA SER A 402 -14.25 6.83 -20.25
C SER A 402 -15.12 8.10 -20.16
N ASP A 403 -16.32 8.03 -20.74
CA ASP A 403 -17.34 9.07 -20.71
C ASP A 403 -18.02 9.28 -19.33
N ASN A 404 -17.70 8.49 -18.29
CA ASN A 404 -18.42 8.51 -17.02
C ASN A 404 -17.50 8.30 -15.80
N LYS A 405 -17.24 9.39 -15.05
CA LYS A 405 -16.50 9.44 -13.77
C LYS A 405 -15.08 8.82 -13.71
N GLY A 406 -14.63 8.06 -14.72
CA GLY A 406 -13.23 7.67 -14.91
C GLY A 406 -12.75 6.53 -13.98
N PRO A 407 -11.57 6.65 -13.33
CA PRO A 407 -11.01 5.63 -12.46
C PRO A 407 -11.70 5.44 -11.09
N GLU A 408 -12.42 6.46 -10.60
CA GLU A 408 -13.17 6.48 -9.32
C GLU A 408 -12.42 5.95 -8.10
N PRO A 409 -11.61 6.81 -7.47
CA PRO A 409 -11.01 6.51 -6.19
C PRO A 409 -12.01 6.66 -5.03
N GLU A 410 -12.26 5.55 -4.34
CA GLU A 410 -13.29 5.41 -3.29
C GLU A 410 -12.68 5.64 -1.90
N GLY A 411 -12.01 4.62 -1.36
CA GLY A 411 -11.36 4.67 -0.06
C GLY A 411 -9.92 5.21 -0.10
N VAL A 412 -9.52 5.88 0.98
CA VAL A 412 -8.11 6.19 1.28
C VAL A 412 -7.76 5.82 2.72
N VAL A 413 -6.64 5.12 2.90
CA VAL A 413 -6.02 4.90 4.21
C VAL A 413 -4.53 5.23 4.16
N LEU A 414 -3.99 5.71 5.28
CA LEU A 414 -2.58 6.08 5.41
C LEU A 414 -1.84 5.07 6.30
N GLY A 415 -0.58 4.81 5.98
CA GLY A 415 0.28 3.95 6.79
C GLY A 415 1.71 4.44 6.86
N GLU A 416 2.32 4.38 8.05
CA GLU A 416 3.74 4.68 8.23
C GLU A 416 4.56 3.38 8.19
N ILE A 417 5.57 3.34 7.33
CA ILE A 417 6.48 2.20 7.19
C ILE A 417 7.91 2.75 7.14
N ASN A 418 8.75 2.36 8.11
CA ASN A 418 10.14 2.80 8.23
C ASN A 418 10.33 4.33 8.18
N GLY A 419 9.43 5.08 8.82
CA GLY A 419 9.47 6.55 8.87
C GLY A 419 9.05 7.24 7.57
N ARG A 420 8.43 6.51 6.63
CA ARG A 420 7.78 7.06 5.44
C ARG A 420 6.27 6.88 5.53
N THR A 421 5.53 7.88 5.08
CA THR A 421 4.06 7.84 5.04
C THR A 421 3.61 7.47 3.64
N TYR A 422 2.76 6.45 3.55
CA TYR A 422 2.17 5.98 2.31
C TYR A 422 0.66 6.21 2.32
N ALA A 423 0.12 6.62 1.18
CA ALA A 423 -1.31 6.60 0.91
C ALA A 423 -1.65 5.35 0.09
N PHE A 424 -2.70 4.65 0.50
CA PHE A 424 -3.30 3.53 -0.21
C PHE A 424 -4.71 3.95 -0.64
N ILE A 425 -4.95 4.01 -1.94
CA ILE A 425 -6.21 4.49 -2.53
C ILE A 425 -6.88 3.34 -3.27
N GLY A 426 -8.08 2.94 -2.85
CA GLY A 426 -8.89 1.95 -3.55
C GLY A 426 -9.55 2.55 -4.79
N LEU A 427 -9.59 1.81 -5.90
CA LEU A 427 -10.34 2.22 -7.09
C LEU A 427 -11.58 1.34 -7.24
N GLU A 428 -12.77 1.92 -7.09
CA GLU A 428 -14.04 1.18 -6.99
C GLU A 428 -14.29 0.31 -8.23
N ARG A 429 -14.03 0.84 -9.42
CA ARG A 429 -14.45 0.21 -10.69
C ARG A 429 -13.46 -0.75 -11.28
N ILE A 430 -12.34 -0.23 -11.81
CA ILE A 430 -11.33 -1.09 -12.39
C ILE A 430 -10.74 -2.03 -11.32
N GLY A 431 -10.86 -1.65 -10.04
CA GLY A 431 -10.42 -2.41 -8.89
C GLY A 431 -8.99 -2.08 -8.49
N GLY A 432 -8.51 -2.73 -7.44
CA GLY A 432 -7.13 -2.61 -6.99
C GLY A 432 -6.85 -1.38 -6.15
N VAL A 433 -5.56 -1.19 -5.84
CA VAL A 433 -5.06 -0.18 -4.91
C VAL A 433 -3.89 0.55 -5.54
N MET A 434 -4.01 1.87 -5.61
CA MET A 434 -2.93 2.78 -5.95
C MET A 434 -2.12 3.13 -4.68
N VAL A 435 -0.80 3.16 -4.79
CA VAL A 435 0.11 3.42 -3.66
C VAL A 435 1.03 4.59 -3.98
N TYR A 436 1.06 5.56 -3.08
CA TYR A 436 1.93 6.74 -3.18
C TYR A 436 2.72 6.94 -1.90
N ASP A 437 3.99 7.31 -2.05
CA ASP A 437 4.81 7.86 -0.97
C ASP A 437 4.49 9.35 -0.85
N ILE A 438 3.85 9.71 0.26
CA ILE A 438 3.39 11.07 0.59
C ILE A 438 4.19 11.66 1.76
N THR A 439 5.36 11.10 2.07
CA THR A 439 6.19 11.56 3.19
C THR A 439 6.49 13.06 3.09
N ASP A 440 6.71 13.56 1.87
CA ASP A 440 6.72 14.98 1.56
C ASP A 440 5.43 15.33 0.79
N PRO A 441 4.50 16.11 1.39
CA PRO A 441 3.23 16.47 0.75
C PRO A 441 3.39 17.24 -0.56
N THR A 442 4.56 17.85 -0.80
CA THR A 442 4.85 18.64 -2.00
C THR A 442 5.68 17.90 -3.05
N ALA A 443 6.17 16.70 -2.71
CA ALA A 443 7.00 15.87 -3.57
C ALA A 443 6.52 14.41 -3.52
N VAL A 444 5.22 14.25 -3.74
CA VAL A 444 4.53 12.96 -3.80
C VAL A 444 5.08 12.11 -4.95
N ARG A 445 5.17 10.81 -4.72
CA ARG A 445 5.72 9.87 -5.70
C ARG A 445 4.90 8.58 -5.76
N PHE A 446 4.50 8.19 -6.97
CA PHE A 446 3.90 6.89 -7.23
C PHE A 446 4.84 5.74 -6.87
N VAL A 447 4.29 4.68 -6.26
CA VAL A 447 5.02 3.49 -5.81
C VAL A 447 4.59 2.26 -6.61
N GLU A 448 3.31 1.92 -6.53
CA GLU A 448 2.76 0.70 -7.16
C GLU A 448 1.26 0.88 -7.40
N TYR A 449 0.76 0.19 -8.43
CA TYR A 449 -0.66 -0.10 -8.58
C TYR A 449 -0.81 -1.62 -8.62
N ILE A 450 -1.52 -2.17 -7.63
CA ILE A 450 -1.80 -3.60 -7.57
C ILE A 450 -3.28 -3.83 -7.81
N ASN A 451 -3.60 -4.75 -8.73
CA ASN A 451 -4.97 -5.16 -9.00
C ASN A 451 -5.04 -6.69 -9.02
N THR A 452 -5.90 -7.24 -8.17
CA THR A 452 -6.09 -8.69 -7.99
C THR A 452 -7.29 -9.24 -8.76
N ARG A 453 -7.98 -8.41 -9.54
CA ARG A 453 -9.09 -8.80 -10.41
C ARG A 453 -8.60 -9.74 -11.52
N ASP A 454 -9.34 -10.82 -11.74
CA ASP A 454 -9.18 -11.68 -12.90
C ASP A 454 -10.04 -11.16 -14.06
N PHE A 455 -9.42 -10.41 -14.96
CA PHE A 455 -10.07 -9.88 -16.16
C PHE A 455 -10.48 -10.95 -17.18
N SER A 456 -10.03 -12.20 -17.02
CA SER A 456 -10.54 -13.33 -17.82
C SER A 456 -11.82 -13.94 -17.26
N GLY A 457 -12.15 -13.64 -16.00
CA GLY A 457 -13.39 -14.03 -15.34
C GLY A 457 -14.60 -13.22 -15.81
N ASP A 458 -15.76 -13.53 -15.27
CA ASP A 458 -17.00 -12.79 -15.45
C ASP A 458 -17.29 -11.95 -14.21
N ALA A 459 -17.24 -10.62 -14.39
CA ALA A 459 -17.47 -9.64 -13.33
C ALA A 459 -18.91 -9.68 -12.82
N ALA A 460 -19.91 -10.04 -13.64
CA ALA A 460 -21.30 -10.07 -13.22
C ALA A 460 -21.67 -11.32 -12.38
N THR A 461 -20.79 -12.32 -12.31
CA THR A 461 -21.06 -13.59 -11.62
C THR A 461 -20.06 -13.92 -10.51
N GLY A 462 -19.20 -12.97 -10.14
CA GLY A 462 -18.23 -13.10 -9.05
C GLY A 462 -17.01 -13.98 -9.37
N THR A 463 -16.81 -14.36 -10.63
CA THR A 463 -15.62 -15.14 -11.03
C THR A 463 -14.41 -14.28 -11.36
N ALA A 464 -14.58 -12.95 -11.40
CA ALA A 464 -13.50 -11.98 -11.58
C ALA A 464 -12.67 -11.72 -10.31
N GLY A 465 -12.97 -12.38 -9.18
CA GLY A 465 -12.27 -12.14 -7.92
C GLY A 465 -12.68 -10.82 -7.25
N PRO A 466 -11.77 -10.15 -6.52
CA PRO A 466 -12.08 -8.91 -5.80
C PRO A 466 -12.54 -7.78 -6.73
N LEU A 467 -13.67 -7.15 -6.39
CA LEU A 467 -14.34 -6.07 -7.13
C LEU A 467 -14.98 -5.07 -6.15
N GLY A 468 -14.89 -3.77 -6.46
CA GLY A 468 -15.42 -2.70 -5.62
C GLY A 468 -14.63 -2.43 -4.34
N PRO A 469 -13.31 -2.15 -4.35
CA PRO A 469 -12.61 -1.65 -3.16
C PRO A 469 -13.36 -0.47 -2.55
N GLU A 470 -13.80 -0.64 -1.31
CA GLU A 470 -14.66 0.31 -0.59
C GLU A 470 -13.91 0.84 0.63
N GLY A 471 -13.87 0.05 1.70
CA GLY A 471 -13.09 0.36 2.90
C GLY A 471 -11.71 -0.29 2.92
N LEU A 472 -10.72 0.47 3.40
CA LEU A 472 -9.34 0.00 3.57
C LEU A 472 -8.87 0.18 5.02
N VAL A 473 -8.09 -0.77 5.53
CA VAL A 473 -7.42 -0.66 6.84
C VAL A 473 -5.94 -0.99 6.72
N PHE A 474 -5.10 -0.04 7.12
CA PHE A 474 -3.69 -0.29 7.35
C PHE A 474 -3.46 -0.85 8.76
N ILE A 475 -2.72 -1.96 8.85
CA ILE A 475 -2.30 -2.57 10.11
C ILE A 475 -0.78 -2.46 10.20
N SER A 476 -0.29 -1.78 11.24
CA SER A 476 1.15 -1.59 11.45
C SER A 476 1.89 -2.92 11.65
N ALA A 477 3.22 -2.94 11.47
CA ALA A 477 4.02 -4.13 11.76
C ALA A 477 3.91 -4.57 13.24
N GLN A 478 3.73 -3.61 14.15
CA GLN A 478 3.59 -3.86 15.59
C GLN A 478 2.25 -4.53 15.93
N ASP A 479 1.19 -4.12 15.24
CA ASP A 479 -0.18 -4.57 15.48
C ASP A 479 -0.53 -5.82 14.66
N SER A 480 0.29 -6.13 13.65
CA SER A 480 0.08 -7.25 12.76
C SER A 480 0.40 -8.60 13.41
N PRO A 481 -0.42 -9.65 13.16
CA PRO A 481 -0.20 -11.00 13.65
C PRO A 481 1.09 -11.65 13.12
N ILE A 482 1.66 -11.13 12.03
CA ILE A 482 2.86 -11.68 11.39
C ILE A 482 4.09 -10.77 11.51
N GLY A 483 4.01 -9.70 12.31
CA GLY A 483 5.12 -8.77 12.52
C GLY A 483 5.50 -7.95 11.28
N ARG A 484 4.61 -7.84 10.29
CA ARG A 484 4.78 -7.06 9.06
C ARG A 484 3.54 -6.22 8.79
N PRO A 485 3.66 -5.01 8.23
CA PRO A 485 2.51 -4.21 7.90
C PRO A 485 1.58 -4.97 6.95
N LEU A 486 0.28 -4.84 7.17
CA LEU A 486 -0.76 -5.40 6.31
C LEU A 486 -1.62 -4.27 5.78
N LEU A 487 -2.18 -4.47 4.60
CA LEU A 487 -3.32 -3.71 4.11
C LEU A 487 -4.50 -4.67 3.96
N VAL A 488 -5.63 -4.32 4.56
CA VAL A 488 -6.90 -5.01 4.38
C VAL A 488 -7.76 -4.17 3.45
N VAL A 489 -8.34 -4.80 2.43
CA VAL A 489 -9.21 -4.15 1.46
C VAL A 489 -10.52 -4.92 1.43
N ALA A 490 -11.61 -4.28 1.83
CA ALA A 490 -12.96 -4.80 1.68
C ALA A 490 -13.48 -4.40 0.30
N ASN A 491 -14.11 -5.35 -0.39
CA ASN A 491 -14.49 -5.25 -1.80
C ASN A 491 -16.00 -5.50 -1.91
N GLU A 492 -16.79 -4.45 -1.93
CA GLU A 492 -18.22 -4.48 -1.63
C GLU A 492 -19.06 -5.17 -2.71
N VAL A 493 -18.70 -4.99 -3.98
CA VAL A 493 -19.33 -5.73 -5.10
C VAL A 493 -19.04 -7.22 -5.05
N SER A 494 -17.78 -7.61 -4.83
CA SER A 494 -17.43 -9.04 -4.77
C SER A 494 -17.84 -9.72 -3.46
N GLY A 495 -18.13 -8.95 -2.42
CA GLY A 495 -18.32 -9.46 -1.05
C GLY A 495 -17.07 -10.13 -0.50
N SER A 496 -15.89 -9.68 -0.93
CA SER A 496 -14.60 -10.25 -0.56
C SER A 496 -13.78 -9.29 0.30
N THR A 497 -12.92 -9.82 1.16
CA THR A 497 -11.94 -9.05 1.93
C THR A 497 -10.55 -9.59 1.63
N THR A 498 -9.74 -8.79 0.95
CA THR A 498 -8.38 -9.16 0.54
C THR A 498 -7.37 -8.67 1.56
N ILE A 499 -6.43 -9.53 1.94
CA ILE A 499 -5.34 -9.22 2.87
C ILE A 499 -4.02 -9.19 2.11
N PHE A 500 -3.37 -8.03 2.10
CA PHE A 500 -2.04 -7.83 1.54
C PHE A 500 -1.00 -7.78 2.66
N SER A 501 0.11 -8.50 2.52
CA SER A 501 1.33 -8.16 3.24
C SER A 501 2.08 -7.07 2.50
N ILE A 502 2.62 -6.10 3.23
CA ILE A 502 3.47 -5.06 2.65
C ILE A 502 4.92 -5.44 2.90
N ASN A 503 5.61 -5.76 1.81
CA ASN A 503 7.03 -6.09 1.81
C ASN A 503 7.85 -4.80 1.61
N TYR A 504 8.91 -4.62 2.40
CA TYR A 504 9.72 -3.40 2.37
C TYR A 504 11.23 -3.67 2.54
N ASN A 505 11.62 -4.96 2.55
CA ASN A 505 13.01 -5.44 2.54
C ASN A 505 13.17 -6.44 1.39
N ALA A 506 14.35 -6.47 0.75
CA ALA A 506 14.57 -7.41 -0.36
C ALA A 506 14.51 -8.89 0.01
N THR A 507 14.70 -9.21 1.28
CA THR A 507 14.59 -10.57 1.84
C THR A 507 13.21 -11.21 1.62
N ASP A 508 12.20 -10.40 1.26
CA ASP A 508 10.80 -10.80 1.19
C ASP A 508 10.27 -11.04 -0.23
N PHE A 509 11.13 -10.86 -1.23
CA PHE A 509 10.80 -10.99 -2.66
C PHE A 509 11.39 -12.23 -3.33
N ALA A 510 12.18 -13.04 -2.62
CA ALA A 510 12.76 -14.26 -3.18
C ALA A 510 11.69 -15.28 -3.57
N THR A 511 11.84 -15.87 -4.75
CA THR A 511 11.01 -16.90 -5.34
C THR A 511 11.82 -18.19 -5.49
N SER A 512 11.42 -19.11 -6.38
CA SER A 512 12.22 -20.31 -6.68
C SER A 512 12.76 -20.27 -8.12
N GLY A 513 12.80 -19.09 -8.73
CA GLY A 513 13.42 -18.82 -10.02
C GLY A 513 14.38 -17.64 -9.89
N ASP A 514 15.03 -17.28 -10.98
CA ASP A 514 16.10 -16.28 -11.01
C ASP A 514 15.63 -14.90 -10.50
N ASP A 515 16.19 -14.45 -9.38
CA ASP A 515 15.84 -13.20 -8.71
C ASP A 515 16.99 -12.17 -8.72
N VAL A 516 16.63 -10.89 -8.59
CA VAL A 516 17.58 -9.81 -8.27
C VAL A 516 17.18 -9.18 -6.94
N LEU A 517 17.96 -9.42 -5.90
CA LEU A 517 17.68 -9.01 -4.53
C LEU A 517 18.69 -7.95 -4.06
N THR A 518 18.26 -6.97 -3.29
CA THR A 518 19.12 -5.87 -2.79
C THR A 518 18.77 -5.50 -1.35
N GLY A 519 19.68 -5.77 -0.42
CA GLY A 519 19.57 -5.41 0.99
C GLY A 519 19.48 -3.90 1.25
N THR A 520 19.63 -3.56 2.51
CA THR A 520 19.59 -2.20 3.05
C THR A 520 21.00 -1.77 3.46
N PRO A 521 21.24 -0.51 3.84
CA PRO A 521 22.50 -0.11 4.47
C PRO A 521 22.67 -0.58 5.93
N GLY A 522 21.79 -1.44 6.43
CA GLY A 522 21.85 -2.03 7.77
C GLY A 522 22.12 -3.53 7.71
N ARG A 523 22.15 -4.21 8.86
CA ARG A 523 22.35 -5.67 8.89
C ARG A 523 21.12 -6.41 8.34
N ASP A 524 21.34 -7.23 7.31
CA ASP A 524 20.32 -8.01 6.61
C ASP A 524 20.52 -9.54 6.69
N VAL A 525 19.43 -10.28 6.43
CA VAL A 525 19.44 -11.75 6.26
C VAL A 525 18.67 -12.12 5.00
N ILE A 526 19.38 -12.33 3.89
CA ILE A 526 18.82 -12.55 2.55
C ILE A 526 18.95 -14.03 2.15
N ASN A 527 17.91 -14.59 1.52
CA ASN A 527 17.90 -15.97 1.02
C ASN A 527 17.26 -16.02 -0.37
N GLY A 528 18.05 -16.33 -1.41
CA GLY A 528 17.63 -16.46 -2.81
C GLY A 528 16.79 -17.71 -3.11
N LEU A 529 16.84 -18.71 -2.22
CA LEU A 529 16.17 -20.00 -2.35
C LEU A 529 16.67 -20.85 -3.52
N GLY A 530 16.25 -20.57 -4.75
CA GLY A 530 16.79 -21.25 -5.91
C GLY A 530 16.38 -20.58 -7.21
N GLY A 531 17.09 -20.90 -8.29
CA GLY A 531 17.22 -19.99 -9.44
C GLY A 531 18.67 -19.51 -9.53
N ASP A 532 19.05 -18.90 -10.65
CA ASP A 532 20.36 -18.27 -10.80
C ASP A 532 20.27 -16.80 -10.35
N ASP A 533 20.54 -16.51 -9.07
CA ASP A 533 20.22 -15.24 -8.43
C ASP A 533 21.33 -14.18 -8.50
N ILE A 534 20.96 -12.91 -8.33
CA ILE A 534 21.90 -11.80 -8.09
C ILE A 534 21.50 -11.08 -6.80
N ILE A 535 22.36 -11.11 -5.79
CA ILE A 535 22.05 -10.57 -4.45
C ILE A 535 23.10 -9.56 -3.99
N PHE A 536 22.67 -8.35 -3.62
CA PHE A 536 23.50 -7.28 -3.07
C PHE A 536 23.20 -7.04 -1.58
N GLY A 537 24.20 -7.05 -0.70
CA GLY A 537 24.08 -6.72 0.73
C GLY A 537 24.07 -5.21 1.01
N LEU A 538 24.86 -4.45 0.25
CA LEU A 538 25.13 -3.02 0.39
C LEU A 538 26.03 -2.64 1.58
N GLY A 539 25.47 -2.43 2.76
CA GLY A 539 26.24 -2.00 3.91
C GLY A 539 25.65 -2.60 5.15
N GLY A 540 26.45 -3.05 6.11
CA GLY A 540 25.87 -3.77 7.23
C GLY A 540 26.82 -4.79 7.80
N ASN A 541 26.28 -5.91 8.27
CA ASN A 541 27.05 -7.12 8.56
C ASN A 541 26.07 -8.23 8.21
N ASP A 542 26.06 -8.62 6.94
CA ASP A 542 24.93 -9.28 6.32
C ASP A 542 25.09 -10.80 6.33
N THR A 543 23.97 -11.50 6.18
CA THR A 543 23.96 -12.95 5.95
C THR A 543 23.20 -13.21 4.65
N ILE A 544 23.91 -13.64 3.62
CA ILE A 544 23.38 -13.87 2.28
C ILE A 544 23.50 -15.36 1.94
N LEU A 545 22.36 -15.98 1.60
CA LEU A 545 22.26 -17.35 1.12
C LEU A 545 21.78 -17.32 -0.35
N GLY A 546 22.57 -17.84 -1.28
CA GLY A 546 22.18 -17.98 -2.69
C GLY A 546 21.14 -19.07 -2.85
N GLY A 547 21.53 -20.31 -2.57
CA GLY A 547 20.61 -21.44 -2.51
C GLY A 547 20.96 -22.49 -3.55
N ALA A 548 20.11 -22.68 -4.55
CA ALA A 548 20.33 -23.64 -5.62
C ALA A 548 20.25 -22.97 -6.99
N GLY A 549 21.30 -23.07 -7.79
CA GLY A 549 21.48 -22.35 -9.05
C GLY A 549 22.85 -21.71 -9.08
N ASN A 550 23.19 -20.99 -10.15
CA ASN A 550 24.49 -20.32 -10.30
C ASN A 550 24.35 -18.86 -9.86
N ASP A 551 24.64 -18.59 -8.60
CA ASP A 551 24.32 -17.33 -7.94
C ASP A 551 25.46 -16.31 -8.03
N ARG A 552 25.11 -15.03 -7.89
CA ARG A 552 26.06 -13.92 -7.74
C ARG A 552 25.76 -13.14 -6.47
N LEU A 553 26.62 -13.28 -5.46
CA LEU A 553 26.45 -12.68 -4.15
C LEU A 553 27.49 -11.59 -3.89
N PHE A 554 27.05 -10.42 -3.45
CA PHE A 554 27.88 -9.26 -3.13
C PHE A 554 27.59 -8.79 -1.70
N GLY A 555 28.58 -8.85 -0.80
CA GLY A 555 28.46 -8.33 0.58
C GLY A 555 28.54 -6.81 0.63
N ASP A 556 29.47 -6.26 -0.17
CA ASP A 556 29.81 -4.84 -0.23
C ASP A 556 30.48 -4.35 1.07
N ALA A 557 29.86 -3.53 1.91
CA ALA A 557 30.53 -2.94 3.08
C ALA A 557 30.13 -3.62 4.40
N GLY A 558 31.10 -4.16 5.12
CA GLY A 558 30.94 -4.66 6.48
C GLY A 558 31.52 -6.05 6.69
N ASN A 559 31.10 -6.75 7.75
CA ASN A 559 31.58 -8.11 8.02
C ASN A 559 30.48 -9.10 7.67
N ASP A 560 30.55 -9.63 6.45
CA ASP A 560 29.45 -10.36 5.83
C ASP A 560 29.67 -11.88 5.84
N VAL A 561 28.56 -12.61 5.75
CA VAL A 561 28.54 -14.06 5.60
C VAL A 561 27.80 -14.39 4.31
N LEU A 562 28.52 -14.87 3.30
CA LEU A 562 27.99 -15.24 1.99
C LEU A 562 28.09 -16.76 1.81
N ASN A 563 26.99 -17.39 1.39
CA ASN A 563 26.95 -18.82 1.08
C ASN A 563 26.25 -19.05 -0.26
N GLY A 564 27.00 -19.49 -1.28
CA GLY A 564 26.50 -19.77 -2.63
C GLY A 564 25.51 -20.93 -2.64
N GLY A 565 25.94 -22.07 -2.10
CA GLY A 565 25.07 -23.21 -1.91
C GLY A 565 25.34 -24.31 -2.93
N ALA A 566 24.49 -24.44 -3.94
CA ALA A 566 24.64 -25.47 -4.97
C ALA A 566 24.53 -24.89 -6.38
N GLY A 567 25.60 -25.00 -7.15
CA GLY A 567 25.74 -24.47 -8.51
C GLY A 567 27.13 -23.86 -8.66
N ASP A 568 27.46 -23.33 -9.84
CA ASP A 568 28.75 -22.67 -10.04
C ASP A 568 28.61 -21.17 -9.66
N ASP A 569 28.95 -20.82 -8.42
CA ASP A 569 28.61 -19.52 -7.82
C ASP A 569 29.74 -18.47 -7.92
N ILE A 570 29.37 -17.19 -7.84
CA ILE A 570 30.30 -16.06 -7.72
C ILE A 570 30.00 -15.28 -6.45
N LEU A 571 30.95 -15.28 -5.50
CA LEU A 571 30.84 -14.57 -4.23
C LEU A 571 31.90 -13.47 -4.14
N ARG A 572 31.49 -12.28 -3.70
CA ARG A 572 32.38 -11.14 -3.45
C ARG A 572 32.07 -10.54 -2.07
N GLY A 573 33.04 -10.59 -1.15
CA GLY A 573 32.94 -10.05 0.20
C GLY A 573 32.83 -8.53 0.19
N GLY A 574 33.93 -7.86 -0.17
CA GLY A 574 33.96 -6.40 -0.30
C GLY A 574 34.88 -5.80 0.75
N ASP A 575 34.41 -4.81 1.50
CA ASP A 575 35.17 -4.15 2.56
C ASP A 575 34.84 -4.77 3.92
N GLY A 576 35.79 -5.41 4.62
CA GLY A 576 35.63 -5.74 6.03
C GLY A 576 36.23 -7.08 6.46
N LYS A 577 35.48 -7.92 7.15
CA LYS A 577 35.97 -9.25 7.51
C LYS A 577 34.88 -10.25 7.18
N ASP A 578 35.05 -10.88 6.04
CA ASP A 578 34.00 -11.66 5.42
C ASP A 578 34.23 -13.15 5.57
N THR A 579 33.14 -13.90 5.51
CA THR A 579 33.14 -15.35 5.42
C THR A 579 32.39 -15.76 4.16
N LEU A 580 33.12 -16.29 3.19
CA LEU A 580 32.57 -16.74 1.90
C LEU A 580 32.62 -18.26 1.84
N ILE A 581 31.49 -18.88 1.52
CA ILE A 581 31.32 -20.32 1.38
C ILE A 581 30.75 -20.60 -0.02
N GLY A 582 31.51 -21.21 -0.91
CA GLY A 582 31.05 -21.56 -2.27
C GLY A 582 29.98 -22.64 -2.21
N GLY A 583 30.35 -23.82 -1.71
CA GLY A 583 29.41 -24.90 -1.47
C GLY A 583 29.65 -26.08 -2.40
N ARG A 584 28.72 -26.37 -3.31
CA ARG A 584 28.87 -27.41 -4.33
C ARG A 584 28.88 -26.77 -5.71
N GLY A 585 29.85 -27.11 -6.53
CA GLY A 585 30.02 -26.56 -7.87
C GLY A 585 31.42 -25.99 -8.00
N ASN A 586 31.74 -25.40 -9.15
CA ASN A 586 33.02 -24.75 -9.37
C ASN A 586 32.86 -23.25 -9.09
N ASP A 587 33.20 -22.85 -7.89
CA ASP A 587 32.86 -21.53 -7.37
C ASP A 587 34.01 -20.53 -7.56
N ARG A 588 33.65 -19.23 -7.59
CA ARG A 588 34.61 -18.13 -7.62
C ARG A 588 34.37 -17.20 -6.43
N LEU A 589 35.31 -17.20 -5.49
CA LEU A 589 35.24 -16.41 -4.25
C LEU A 589 36.30 -15.29 -4.28
N LEU A 590 35.88 -14.07 -3.99
CA LEU A 590 36.74 -12.90 -3.83
C LEU A 590 36.50 -12.27 -2.45
N GLY A 591 37.49 -12.27 -1.57
CA GLY A 591 37.40 -11.59 -0.27
C GLY A 591 37.41 -10.06 -0.42
N ASP A 592 38.35 -9.58 -1.24
CA ASP A 592 38.66 -8.16 -1.46
C ASP A 592 39.38 -7.52 -0.26
N ASP A 593 38.83 -6.49 0.40
CA ASP A 593 39.54 -5.73 1.43
C ASP A 593 39.24 -6.29 2.82
N GLY A 594 40.29 -6.74 3.52
CA GLY A 594 40.27 -7.07 4.94
C GLY A 594 40.66 -8.52 5.25
N ASN A 595 40.31 -9.06 6.43
CA ASN A 595 40.87 -10.37 6.86
C ASN A 595 39.85 -11.49 6.72
N ASP A 596 39.78 -12.08 5.54
CA ASP A 596 38.65 -12.90 5.13
C ASP A 596 38.88 -14.38 5.34
N ARG A 597 37.76 -15.12 5.34
CA ARG A 597 37.75 -16.57 5.33
C ARG A 597 36.99 -17.06 4.10
N LEU A 598 37.69 -17.73 3.19
CA LEU A 598 37.12 -18.30 1.98
C LEU A 598 37.16 -19.83 2.03
N GLU A 599 36.02 -20.47 1.80
CA GLU A 599 35.85 -21.92 1.73
C GLU A 599 35.17 -22.29 0.41
N GLY A 600 35.91 -22.90 -0.52
CA GLY A 600 35.42 -23.27 -1.86
C GLY A 600 34.35 -24.35 -1.77
N GLY A 601 34.67 -25.47 -1.12
CA GLY A 601 33.71 -26.51 -0.81
C GLY A 601 33.93 -27.75 -1.67
N ALA A 602 33.10 -28.02 -2.66
CA ALA A 602 33.22 -29.20 -3.51
C ALA A 602 33.10 -28.84 -4.99
N GLY A 603 34.19 -29.02 -5.73
CA GLY A 603 34.33 -28.68 -7.15
C GLY A 603 35.74 -28.15 -7.39
N ASN A 604 36.04 -27.59 -8.56
CA ASN A 604 37.35 -26.97 -8.78
C ASN A 604 37.19 -25.45 -8.68
N ASP A 605 37.49 -24.91 -7.51
CA ASP A 605 37.15 -23.56 -7.13
C ASP A 605 38.30 -22.57 -7.40
N VAL A 606 37.96 -21.29 -7.48
CA VAL A 606 38.92 -20.19 -7.58
C VAL A 606 38.71 -19.23 -6.41
N LEU A 607 39.66 -19.21 -5.49
CA LEU A 607 39.63 -18.35 -4.30
C LEU A 607 40.69 -17.25 -4.42
N ASN A 608 40.30 -16.02 -4.15
CA ASN A 608 41.19 -14.87 -4.07
C ASN A 608 40.94 -14.12 -2.76
N GLY A 609 41.89 -14.15 -1.83
CA GLY A 609 41.82 -13.47 -0.53
C GLY A 609 41.68 -11.96 -0.73
N GLY A 610 42.67 -11.34 -1.35
CA GLY A 610 42.63 -9.91 -1.65
C GLY A 610 43.66 -9.18 -0.79
N ALA A 611 43.23 -8.24 0.04
CA ALA A 611 44.11 -7.44 0.88
C ALA A 611 43.83 -7.71 2.36
N GLY A 612 44.72 -8.41 3.05
CA GLY A 612 44.67 -8.57 4.49
C GLY A 612 45.36 -9.84 4.94
N ASN A 613 44.81 -10.55 5.91
CA ASN A 613 45.39 -11.81 6.37
C ASN A 613 44.33 -12.89 6.25
N ASP A 614 44.31 -13.55 5.10
CA ASP A 614 43.18 -14.35 4.69
C ASP A 614 43.40 -15.83 5.01
N ILE A 615 42.29 -16.56 5.15
CA ILE A 615 42.28 -18.01 5.29
C ILE A 615 41.57 -18.60 4.08
N LEU A 616 42.31 -19.32 3.25
CA LEU A 616 41.79 -19.95 2.04
C LEU A 616 41.76 -21.47 2.20
N ILE A 617 40.57 -22.05 2.07
CA ILE A 617 40.31 -23.49 2.10
C ILE A 617 39.67 -23.86 0.77
N GLY A 618 40.41 -24.55 -0.11
CA GLY A 618 39.85 -25.03 -1.39
C GLY A 618 38.70 -26.01 -1.16
N GLY A 619 38.94 -27.02 -0.34
CA GLY A 619 37.96 -28.08 -0.11
C GLY A 619 38.21 -29.24 -1.06
N ARG A 620 37.16 -29.93 -1.52
CA ARG A 620 37.28 -31.08 -2.42
C ARG A 620 37.35 -30.64 -3.88
N GLY A 621 38.46 -30.88 -4.54
CA GLY A 621 38.65 -30.80 -5.97
C GLY A 621 40.08 -30.49 -6.32
N ASN A 622 40.31 -29.65 -7.33
CA ASN A 622 41.64 -29.12 -7.60
C ASN A 622 41.52 -27.62 -7.72
N ASP A 623 41.76 -26.94 -6.61
CA ASP A 623 41.39 -25.54 -6.48
C ASP A 623 42.55 -24.62 -6.85
N ARG A 624 42.23 -23.38 -7.16
CA ARG A 624 43.20 -22.33 -7.47
C ARG A 624 43.10 -21.24 -6.43
N LEU A 625 44.15 -21.11 -5.62
CA LEU A 625 44.19 -20.22 -4.46
C LEU A 625 45.16 -19.07 -4.69
N ILE A 626 44.70 -17.85 -4.43
CA ILE A 626 45.45 -16.60 -4.56
C ILE A 626 45.32 -15.87 -3.22
N GLY A 627 46.43 -15.64 -2.53
CA GLY A 627 46.41 -14.95 -1.23
C GLY A 627 46.18 -13.47 -1.42
N GLY A 628 47.00 -12.85 -2.27
CA GLY A 628 47.02 -11.41 -2.45
C GLY A 628 48.02 -10.72 -1.52
N ALA A 629 47.62 -9.62 -0.90
CA ALA A 629 48.48 -8.81 -0.06
C ALA A 629 48.27 -9.14 1.42
N GLY A 630 49.37 -9.24 2.17
CA GLY A 630 49.37 -9.45 3.61
C GLY A 630 49.74 -10.88 3.96
N ARG A 631 49.27 -11.43 5.08
CA ARG A 631 49.72 -12.74 5.56
C ARG A 631 48.64 -13.79 5.49
N ASP A 632 48.71 -14.57 4.42
CA ASP A 632 47.65 -15.51 4.10
C ASP A 632 47.96 -16.92 4.57
N THR A 633 46.91 -17.69 4.82
CA THR A 633 46.99 -19.09 5.22
C THR A 633 46.23 -19.96 4.22
N PHE A 634 46.98 -20.73 3.45
CA PHE A 634 46.45 -21.72 2.51
C PHE A 634 46.30 -23.06 3.22
N VAL A 635 45.07 -23.50 3.46
CA VAL A 635 44.77 -24.70 4.25
C VAL A 635 44.74 -25.93 3.37
N ILE A 636 45.37 -27.01 3.84
CA ILE A 636 45.32 -28.33 3.22
C ILE A 636 44.82 -29.40 4.20
N SER A 637 44.03 -30.32 3.68
CA SER A 637 43.58 -31.53 4.38
C SER A 637 43.68 -32.75 3.45
N ARG A 638 43.60 -33.94 4.03
CA ARG A 638 43.47 -35.17 3.24
C ARG A 638 42.07 -35.25 2.64
N GLY A 639 41.99 -35.64 1.37
CA GLY A 639 40.74 -35.77 0.63
C GLY A 639 40.33 -34.50 -0.12
N ASP A 640 41.06 -33.40 0.07
CA ASP A 640 40.80 -32.11 -0.58
C ASP A 640 41.17 -32.18 -2.07
N GLY A 641 42.20 -32.95 -2.42
CA GLY A 641 42.64 -33.08 -3.81
C GLY A 641 43.90 -32.24 -4.04
N ARG A 642 44.16 -31.81 -5.28
CA ARG A 642 45.46 -31.21 -5.64
C ARG A 642 45.30 -29.74 -6.02
N ASP A 643 45.40 -28.90 -5.01
CA ASP A 643 45.25 -27.45 -5.15
C ASP A 643 46.51 -26.79 -5.70
N VAL A 644 46.37 -25.55 -6.17
CA VAL A 644 47.43 -24.73 -6.72
C VAL A 644 47.43 -23.37 -6.03
N VAL A 645 48.48 -23.08 -5.27
CA VAL A 645 48.75 -21.73 -4.76
C VAL A 645 49.54 -20.96 -5.79
N VAL A 646 49.05 -19.77 -6.13
CA VAL A 646 49.51 -19.00 -7.29
C VAL A 646 50.63 -18.04 -6.94
N ASP A 647 50.60 -17.43 -5.76
CA ASP A 647 51.36 -16.23 -5.41
C ASP A 647 52.03 -16.26 -4.02
N PHE A 648 52.21 -17.45 -3.44
CA PHE A 648 52.79 -17.64 -2.09
C PHE A 648 54.02 -16.76 -1.79
N GLU A 649 53.91 -15.87 -0.81
CA GLU A 649 54.96 -14.98 -0.34
C GLU A 649 55.77 -15.60 0.80
N ARG A 650 57.04 -15.94 0.51
CA ARG A 650 57.95 -16.55 1.49
C ARG A 650 58.19 -15.67 2.71
N GLY A 651 58.04 -16.27 3.90
CA GLY A 651 58.31 -15.60 5.18
C GLY A 651 57.13 -14.76 5.69
N THR A 652 56.15 -14.51 4.84
CA THR A 652 54.86 -13.93 5.19
C THR A 652 53.86 -15.08 5.32
N ASP A 653 53.44 -15.66 4.19
CA ASP A 653 52.37 -16.65 4.09
C ASP A 653 52.65 -17.96 4.81
N ARG A 654 51.56 -18.68 5.08
CA ARG A 654 51.55 -19.95 5.80
C ARG A 654 50.75 -21.00 5.05
N ILE A 655 51.12 -22.25 5.31
CA ILE A 655 50.35 -23.43 4.90
C ILE A 655 49.69 -24.02 6.15
N GLY A 656 48.36 -23.96 6.18
CA GLY A 656 47.54 -24.51 7.26
C GLY A 656 47.40 -26.03 7.13
N LEU A 657 47.65 -26.77 8.21
CA LEU A 657 47.49 -28.21 8.28
C LEU A 657 46.24 -28.55 9.09
N SER A 658 45.20 -29.03 8.41
CA SER A 658 43.93 -29.43 9.00
C SER A 658 43.78 -30.97 9.04
N GLY A 659 42.73 -31.49 9.69
CA GLY A 659 42.39 -32.91 9.64
C GLY A 659 43.42 -33.84 10.29
N ARG A 660 44.08 -33.37 11.35
CA ARG A 660 45.18 -34.07 12.08
C ARG A 660 46.45 -34.27 11.25
N LEU A 661 46.62 -33.51 10.17
CA LEU A 661 47.86 -33.47 9.40
C LEU A 661 48.94 -32.71 10.18
N SER A 662 50.17 -33.19 10.14
CA SER A 662 51.34 -32.53 10.72
C SER A 662 52.46 -32.40 9.69
N PHE A 663 53.42 -31.52 9.94
CA PHE A 663 54.56 -31.34 9.03
C PHE A 663 55.34 -32.65 8.80
N ALA A 664 55.36 -33.54 9.79
CA ALA A 664 56.03 -34.84 9.70
C ALA A 664 55.34 -35.80 8.72
N ASP A 665 54.07 -35.58 8.38
CA ASP A 665 53.32 -36.39 7.43
C ASP A 665 53.59 -35.99 5.97
N LEU A 666 54.30 -34.89 5.75
CA LEU A 666 54.45 -34.26 4.44
C LEU A 666 55.73 -34.70 3.72
N SER A 667 55.63 -34.82 2.40
CA SER A 667 56.76 -34.93 1.48
C SER A 667 56.73 -33.77 0.49
N LEU A 668 57.79 -32.98 0.46
CA LEU A 668 57.95 -31.84 -0.44
C LEU A 668 58.80 -32.25 -1.65
N ILE A 669 58.26 -32.12 -2.87
CA ILE A 669 58.88 -32.63 -4.09
C ILE A 669 59.03 -31.49 -5.12
N GLN A 670 60.24 -31.29 -5.63
CA GLN A 670 60.49 -30.30 -6.68
C GLN A 670 59.82 -30.73 -8.00
N ARG A 671 59.06 -29.82 -8.61
CA ARG A 671 58.44 -29.97 -9.93
C ARG A 671 58.68 -28.71 -10.77
N GLY A 672 59.72 -28.71 -11.61
CA GLY A 672 60.11 -27.51 -12.34
C GLY A 672 60.52 -26.41 -11.35
N ARG A 673 59.85 -25.25 -11.39
CA ARG A 673 60.03 -24.14 -10.42
C ARG A 673 59.09 -24.21 -9.21
N ASN A 674 58.27 -25.25 -9.10
CA ASN A 674 57.20 -25.35 -8.12
C ASN A 674 57.50 -26.44 -7.08
N THR A 675 56.82 -26.39 -5.95
CA THR A 675 56.83 -27.44 -4.92
C THR A 675 55.52 -28.21 -4.95
N LEU A 676 55.59 -29.53 -5.05
CA LEU A 676 54.45 -30.43 -4.82
C LEU A 676 54.50 -30.95 -3.38
N ILE A 677 53.45 -30.69 -2.62
CA ILE A 677 53.24 -31.18 -1.26
C ILE A 677 52.37 -32.44 -1.31
N ARG A 678 52.85 -33.51 -0.66
CA ARG A 678 52.16 -34.80 -0.59
C ARG A 678 52.04 -35.29 0.84
N ALA A 679 51.00 -36.08 1.11
CA ALA A 679 50.88 -36.83 2.35
C ALA A 679 50.67 -38.32 2.05
N GLY A 680 51.75 -39.11 2.08
CA GLY A 680 51.72 -40.49 1.60
C GLY A 680 51.66 -40.57 0.07
N GLN A 681 50.60 -41.17 -0.48
CA GLN A 681 50.41 -41.25 -1.95
C GLN A 681 49.61 -40.08 -2.53
N GLU A 682 48.94 -39.32 -1.67
CA GLU A 682 48.06 -38.22 -2.03
C GLU A 682 48.85 -36.95 -2.36
N ASN A 683 48.45 -36.24 -3.42
CA ASN A 683 48.95 -34.92 -3.74
C ASN A 683 47.98 -33.91 -3.14
N LEU A 684 48.48 -33.00 -2.30
CA LEU A 684 47.65 -32.03 -1.58
C LEU A 684 47.70 -30.65 -2.23
N MET A 685 48.89 -30.18 -2.60
CA MET A 685 49.05 -28.80 -3.07
C MET A 685 50.28 -28.65 -3.96
N VAL A 686 50.19 -27.77 -4.94
CA VAL A 686 51.32 -27.24 -5.72
C VAL A 686 51.50 -25.77 -5.35
N VAL A 687 52.67 -25.42 -4.83
CA VAL A 687 53.05 -24.04 -4.56
C VAL A 687 53.87 -23.53 -5.74
N ASN A 688 53.32 -22.62 -6.53
CA ASN A 688 53.97 -22.12 -7.74
C ASN A 688 55.17 -21.22 -7.42
N GLY A 689 56.25 -21.38 -8.18
CA GLY A 689 57.43 -20.51 -8.07
C GLY A 689 58.30 -20.72 -6.82
N ILE A 690 57.93 -21.63 -5.92
CA ILE A 690 58.66 -21.93 -4.68
C ILE A 690 59.39 -23.27 -4.77
N SER A 691 60.66 -23.31 -4.35
CA SER A 691 61.44 -24.54 -4.22
C SER A 691 61.16 -25.24 -2.88
N PRO A 692 61.19 -26.59 -2.78
CA PRO A 692 60.97 -27.29 -1.52
C PRO A 692 61.95 -26.89 -0.42
N ASP A 693 63.18 -26.52 -0.78
CA ASP A 693 64.22 -26.10 0.17
C ASP A 693 63.91 -24.75 0.84
N ASP A 694 63.01 -23.97 0.23
CA ASP A 694 62.55 -22.68 0.75
C ASP A 694 61.39 -22.83 1.74
N LEU A 695 60.75 -24.01 1.82
CA LEU A 695 59.67 -24.31 2.76
C LEU A 695 60.21 -25.11 3.95
N ARG A 696 60.01 -24.58 5.15
CA ARG A 696 60.45 -25.17 6.43
C ARG A 696 59.26 -25.33 7.35
N GLN A 697 59.42 -26.11 8.43
CA GLN A 697 58.37 -26.32 9.43
C GLN A 697 57.73 -25.01 9.94
N ARG A 698 58.48 -23.90 9.97
CA ARG A 698 57.95 -22.59 10.39
C ARG A 698 56.87 -22.04 9.46
N ASP A 699 56.86 -22.43 8.20
CA ASP A 699 55.92 -21.97 7.18
C ASP A 699 54.60 -22.75 7.25
N PHE A 700 54.55 -23.77 8.11
CA PHE A 700 53.37 -24.59 8.36
C PHE A 700 52.79 -24.28 9.73
N VAL A 701 51.46 -24.24 9.82
CA VAL A 701 50.74 -24.00 11.06
C VAL A 701 49.59 -25.00 11.20
N SER A 702 49.34 -25.51 12.40
CA SER A 702 48.13 -26.29 12.66
C SER A 702 46.95 -25.33 12.78
N VAL A 703 45.89 -25.62 12.04
CA VAL A 703 44.64 -24.83 12.03
C VAL A 703 43.47 -25.62 12.57
#